data_AF-A0A9D7SGM1-F1
#
_entry.id   AF-A0A9D7SGM1-F1
#
_cell.length_a   1.000
_cell.length_b   1.000
_cell.length_c   1.000
_cell.angle_alpha   90.00
_cell.angle_beta   90.00
_cell.angle_gamma   90.00
#
_symmetry.space_group_name_H-M   'P 1'
#
loop_
_entity.id
_entity.type
_entity.pdbx_description
1 polymer ?
#
loop_
_entity_poly.entity_id
_entity_poly.type
_entity_poly.pdbx_seq_one_letter_code
_entity_poly.pdbx_strand_id
1 'polypeptide(L)'
;MSSVLSRYVLRRWATPFLGALLFYGFLLLSSEMVMISKQIFSEGAPLRWLLPLLVTSMPENLSLVLPMAAVLGGLLGTQQLMEGSELVAAQGLGAGRGTWTSPWFRMAFWLVILASLNAHVLVPAAARVQQAVRIRMAEDAKARFLRPGAPPWIPPGAANSAFWVSPGGQIHIMESTPQGVQHLTAKSMTYALEAKPNGSSELQLHLGGLQGALYQTSGNGSVIHLSQENQVLRFAIPSGARLLAPTRLRYETSASLLGIIAKPAPLRYSSTASLDLYLEAVQEVCRRTTLPLASAALLLLGIALGFGHPRFYRGGAIMKSLMVIMLYYLLMKYIENMWMSGKLKSFYPLLLIPFVFLGAGWLLLQQRLKPHRSNRTWGSFNFLSAPVKASFSPLLERIRRTQDGLKCWIHGKGTQHGILRHWATLSWWRNWISALGSLLVLNLLIEYATLAGDLSKNGVHVSVFVQYWFWNLPPFLVIALPMAFLLGTLLSLSEAALNREWLAMRASGVSLLSWLWSSRWAWGPVMVTTLVLQVWISPSAMTRARSLYRQILNRAPVQATTKPWLFLGSTGVLWHLQADQRWGFPLKAPGEAPILLRWRMGASHSEALAWGGMDLVQGPPADRLFPAQALRNAASADQAETSDLFLWQAWAPDPERAYLLWSRLLGWLAGPCLVLAMLSFAFPGPRQGRGQALGAGLVAGLVYIGLQTLFGGAARAAEIPAYWGVMAPLFLLLALSLIRLRWLRT
;
A
#
# COMPACT_ATOMS: atom_id res chain seq x y z
N MET A 1 41.48 -4.74 16.36
CA MET A 1 40.99 -3.38 16.69
C MET A 1 40.47 -2.72 15.41
N SER A 2 39.30 -2.06 15.43
CA SER A 2 38.74 -1.44 14.22
C SER A 2 39.55 -0.19 13.85
N SER A 3 40.15 -0.19 12.65
CA SER A 3 40.86 0.98 12.11
C SER A 3 39.96 2.22 12.16
N VAL A 4 40.54 3.41 12.37
CA VAL A 4 39.79 4.69 12.43
C VAL A 4 38.90 4.85 11.20
N LEU A 5 39.40 4.50 10.01
CA LEU A 5 38.65 4.48 8.75
C LEU A 5 37.38 3.62 8.87
N SER A 6 37.47 2.44 9.47
CA SER A 6 36.30 1.55 9.55
C SER A 6 35.19 2.10 10.44
N ARG A 7 35.54 2.72 11.58
CA ARG A 7 34.57 3.42 12.44
C ARG A 7 33.95 4.62 11.72
N TYR A 8 34.75 5.35 10.96
CA TYR A 8 34.29 6.48 10.17
C TYR A 8 33.27 6.07 9.09
N VAL A 9 33.61 5.07 8.26
CA VAL A 9 32.71 4.55 7.20
C VAL A 9 31.43 3.98 7.81
N LEU A 10 31.52 3.24 8.93
CA LEU A 10 30.35 2.74 9.67
C LEU A 10 29.42 3.86 10.10
N ARG A 11 29.95 4.94 10.69
CA ARG A 11 29.13 6.08 11.13
C ARG A 11 28.50 6.82 9.95
N ARG A 12 29.22 6.93 8.82
CA ARG A 12 28.72 7.58 7.60
C ARG A 12 27.63 6.77 6.90
N TRP A 13 27.67 5.44 6.99
CA TRP A 13 26.63 4.55 6.47
C TRP A 13 25.41 4.45 7.39
N ALA A 14 25.62 4.45 8.71
CA ALA A 14 24.53 4.28 9.68
C ALA A 14 23.44 5.35 9.54
N THR A 15 23.79 6.59 9.21
CA THR A 15 22.82 7.69 9.07
C THR A 15 21.84 7.50 7.90
N PRO A 16 22.26 7.27 6.63
CA PRO A 16 21.32 6.99 5.56
C PRO A 16 20.64 5.62 5.72
N PHE A 17 21.29 4.62 6.32
CA PHE A 17 20.67 3.33 6.59
C PHE A 17 19.49 3.44 7.58
N LEU A 18 19.68 4.10 8.72
CA LEU A 18 18.61 4.34 9.69
C LEU A 18 17.49 5.20 9.09
N GLY A 19 17.84 6.21 8.30
CA GLY A 19 16.85 7.00 7.55
C GLY A 19 16.01 6.13 6.59
N ALA A 20 16.65 5.23 5.85
CA ALA A 20 15.98 4.30 4.95
C ALA A 20 15.14 3.25 5.72
N LEU A 21 15.62 2.76 6.86
CA LEU A 21 14.91 1.84 7.73
C LEU A 21 13.62 2.47 8.28
N LEU A 22 13.70 3.70 8.80
CA LEU A 22 12.54 4.45 9.28
C LEU A 22 11.57 4.76 8.14
N PHE A 23 12.07 5.12 6.97
CA PHE A 23 11.24 5.36 5.79
C PHE A 23 10.44 4.12 5.40
N TYR A 24 11.10 3.05 4.97
CA TYR A 24 10.40 1.87 4.50
C TYR A 24 9.57 1.22 5.63
N GLY A 25 10.07 1.27 6.87
CA GLY A 25 9.36 0.80 8.06
C GLY A 25 8.04 1.54 8.30
N PHE A 26 8.06 2.87 8.30
CA PHE A 26 6.84 3.64 8.48
C PHE A 26 5.90 3.51 7.28
N LEU A 27 6.43 3.43 6.04
CA LEU A 27 5.61 3.22 4.83
C LEU A 27 4.78 1.95 4.96
N LEU A 28 5.42 0.82 5.32
CA LEU A 28 4.72 -0.44 5.52
C LEU A 28 3.77 -0.39 6.72
N LEU A 29 4.21 0.19 7.85
CA LEU A 29 3.36 0.33 9.02
C LEU A 29 2.10 1.12 8.71
N SER A 30 2.18 2.22 7.95
CA SER A 30 1.03 3.02 7.56
C SER A 30 0.01 2.21 6.75
N SER A 31 0.48 1.37 5.81
CA SER A 31 -0.40 0.45 5.07
C SER A 31 -1.06 -0.58 6.00
N GLU A 32 -0.29 -1.18 6.91
CA GLU A 32 -0.80 -2.13 7.91
C GLU A 32 -1.78 -1.47 8.88
N MET A 33 -1.57 -0.21 9.28
CA MET A 33 -2.52 0.53 10.13
C MET A 33 -3.90 0.61 9.49
N VAL A 34 -3.97 0.93 8.19
CA VAL A 34 -5.25 1.00 7.46
C VAL A 34 -5.92 -0.37 7.42
N MET A 35 -5.15 -1.41 7.13
CA MET A 35 -5.68 -2.77 7.01
C MET A 35 -6.18 -3.29 8.37
N ILE A 36 -5.37 -3.18 9.41
CA ILE A 36 -5.71 -3.62 10.78
C ILE A 36 -6.88 -2.79 11.32
N SER A 37 -6.90 -1.48 11.07
CA SER A 37 -8.01 -0.61 11.46
C SER A 37 -9.32 -1.08 10.83
N LYS A 38 -9.34 -1.32 9.51
CA LYS A 38 -10.52 -1.87 8.83
C LYS A 38 -10.94 -3.22 9.41
N GLN A 39 -9.98 -4.09 9.73
CA GLN A 39 -10.26 -5.40 10.33
C GLN A 39 -10.91 -5.25 11.71
N ILE A 40 -10.30 -4.48 12.61
CA ILE A 40 -10.83 -4.20 13.97
C ILE A 40 -12.26 -3.66 13.89
N PHE A 41 -12.53 -2.76 12.96
CA PHE A 41 -13.87 -2.18 12.80
C PHE A 41 -14.88 -3.16 12.22
N SER A 42 -14.49 -3.96 11.22
CA SER A 42 -15.37 -5.01 10.71
C SER A 42 -15.72 -6.05 11.78
N GLU A 43 -14.80 -6.27 12.71
CA GLU A 43 -14.97 -7.12 13.88
C GLU A 43 -15.54 -6.34 15.09
N GLY A 44 -15.83 -5.04 15.00
CA GLY A 44 -16.47 -4.23 16.06
C GLY A 44 -15.68 -4.11 17.36
N ALA A 45 -14.40 -4.47 17.31
CA ALA A 45 -13.49 -4.36 18.44
C ALA A 45 -13.09 -2.88 18.68
N PRO A 46 -12.77 -2.51 19.92
CA PRO A 46 -12.34 -1.15 20.24
C PRO A 46 -10.95 -0.83 19.66
N LEU A 47 -10.72 0.45 19.30
CA LEU A 47 -9.47 0.92 18.69
C LEU A 47 -8.21 0.71 19.56
N ARG A 48 -8.38 0.47 20.86
CA ARG A 48 -7.29 0.10 21.79
C ARG A 48 -6.46 -1.10 21.31
N TRP A 49 -7.06 -1.99 20.52
CA TRP A 49 -6.39 -3.18 19.95
C TRP A 49 -5.49 -2.87 18.76
N LEU A 50 -5.57 -1.66 18.18
CA LEU A 50 -4.77 -1.25 17.04
C LEU A 50 -3.26 -1.26 17.35
N LEU A 51 -2.86 -0.63 18.47
CA LEU A 51 -1.45 -0.46 18.81
C LEU A 51 -0.75 -1.80 19.14
N PRO A 52 -1.33 -2.71 19.95
CA PRO A 52 -0.78 -4.05 20.15
C PRO A 52 -0.63 -4.86 18.85
N LEU A 53 -1.63 -4.81 17.96
CA LEU A 53 -1.59 -5.52 16.68
C LEU A 53 -0.53 -4.96 15.72
N LEU A 54 -0.29 -3.65 15.76
CA LEU A 54 0.76 -3.01 14.98
C LEU A 54 2.15 -3.31 15.51
N VAL A 55 2.37 -3.19 16.81
CA VAL A 55 3.68 -3.49 17.43
C VAL A 55 4.07 -4.94 17.17
N THR A 56 3.12 -5.87 17.27
CA THR A 56 3.37 -7.29 16.97
C THR A 56 3.61 -7.56 15.47
N SER A 57 3.17 -6.68 14.56
CA SER A 57 3.49 -6.78 13.12
C SER A 57 4.88 -6.23 12.74
N MET A 58 5.52 -5.45 13.61
CA MET A 58 6.80 -4.77 13.30
C MET A 58 7.93 -5.73 12.92
N PRO A 59 8.19 -6.85 13.63
CA PRO A 59 9.30 -7.74 13.28
C PRO A 59 9.16 -8.38 11.90
N GLU A 60 7.92 -8.68 11.49
CA GLU A 60 7.61 -9.21 10.16
C GLU A 60 7.93 -8.15 9.09
N ASN A 61 7.42 -6.94 9.26
CA ASN A 61 7.68 -5.82 8.36
C ASN A 61 9.17 -5.47 8.28
N LEU A 62 9.87 -5.54 9.41
CA LEU A 62 11.31 -5.28 9.49
C LEU A 62 12.13 -6.28 8.66
N SER A 63 11.67 -7.52 8.52
CA SER A 63 12.31 -8.52 7.63
C SER A 63 12.28 -8.12 6.16
N LEU A 64 11.23 -7.39 5.73
CA LEU A 64 11.12 -6.85 4.37
C LEU A 64 11.89 -5.54 4.21
N VAL A 65 11.90 -4.72 5.26
CA VAL A 65 12.51 -3.38 5.24
C VAL A 65 14.02 -3.42 5.29
N LEU A 66 14.61 -4.37 6.01
CA LEU A 66 16.07 -4.46 6.19
C LEU A 66 16.83 -4.52 4.86
N PRO A 67 16.52 -5.42 3.90
CA PRO A 67 17.22 -5.45 2.62
C PRO A 67 17.03 -4.18 1.79
N MET A 68 15.84 -3.58 1.82
CA MET A 68 15.55 -2.32 1.11
C MET A 68 16.36 -1.14 1.68
N ALA A 69 16.39 -1.04 3.02
CA ALA A 69 17.18 -0.06 3.74
C ALA A 69 18.67 -0.25 3.52
N ALA A 70 19.13 -1.49 3.40
CA ALA A 70 20.52 -1.83 3.15
C ALA A 70 21.03 -1.31 1.79
N VAL A 71 20.27 -1.52 0.70
CA VAL A 71 20.64 -0.99 -0.64
C VAL A 71 20.73 0.54 -0.58
N LEU A 72 19.67 1.19 -0.08
CA LEU A 72 19.57 2.64 -0.11
C LEU A 72 20.63 3.27 0.80
N GLY A 73 20.83 2.72 2.00
CA GLY A 73 21.87 3.14 2.94
C GLY A 73 23.28 2.96 2.37
N GLY A 74 23.55 1.80 1.75
CA GLY A 74 24.83 1.52 1.08
C GLY A 74 25.12 2.48 -0.07
N LEU A 75 24.11 2.75 -0.89
CA LEU A 75 24.21 3.64 -2.04
C LEU A 75 24.39 5.10 -1.62
N LEU A 76 23.57 5.61 -0.70
CA LEU A 76 23.69 7.00 -0.22
C LEU A 76 24.96 7.22 0.61
N GLY A 77 25.35 6.26 1.44
CA GLY A 77 26.57 6.33 2.24
C GLY A 77 27.82 6.42 1.37
N THR A 78 27.89 5.60 0.31
CA THR A 78 29.00 5.69 -0.67
C THR A 78 28.96 6.96 -1.50
N GLN A 79 27.77 7.43 -1.89
CA GLN A 79 27.63 8.71 -2.59
C GLN A 79 28.13 9.89 -1.76
N GLN A 80 27.82 9.94 -0.46
CA GLN A 80 28.31 11.00 0.42
C GLN A 80 29.85 11.01 0.50
N LEU A 81 30.49 9.83 0.51
CA LEU A 81 31.96 9.71 0.50
C LEU A 81 32.56 10.16 -0.85
N MET A 82 31.85 9.93 -1.96
CA MET A 82 32.26 10.33 -3.31
C MET A 82 32.07 11.83 -3.54
N GLU A 83 30.93 12.40 -3.13
CA GLU A 83 30.63 13.84 -3.23
C GLU A 83 31.61 14.68 -2.43
N GLY A 84 31.96 14.22 -1.22
CA GLY A 84 33.00 14.85 -0.40
C GLY A 84 34.43 14.65 -0.92
N SER A 85 34.62 13.95 -2.05
CA SER A 85 35.94 13.55 -2.58
C SER A 85 36.80 12.75 -1.57
N GLU A 86 36.20 12.22 -0.50
CA GLU A 86 36.90 11.52 0.58
C GLU A 86 37.43 10.17 0.11
N LEU A 87 36.61 9.45 -0.68
CA LEU A 87 37.02 8.17 -1.25
C LEU A 87 38.15 8.35 -2.28
N VAL A 88 38.10 9.42 -3.08
CA VAL A 88 39.14 9.76 -4.07
C VAL A 88 40.43 10.19 -3.37
N ALA A 89 40.34 11.05 -2.36
CA ALA A 89 41.48 11.50 -1.57
C ALA A 89 42.20 10.33 -0.87
N ALA A 90 41.43 9.43 -0.28
CA ALA A 90 41.99 8.24 0.36
C ALA A 90 42.66 7.28 -0.65
N GLN A 91 42.10 7.12 -1.85
CA GLN A 91 42.76 6.37 -2.93
C GLN A 91 44.07 7.05 -3.36
N GLY A 92 44.11 8.38 -3.39
CA GLY A 92 45.32 9.16 -3.65
C GLY A 92 46.42 8.95 -2.59
N LEU A 93 46.04 8.68 -1.33
CA LEU A 93 46.95 8.34 -0.24
C LEU A 93 47.41 6.87 -0.24
N GLY A 94 47.06 6.09 -1.28
CA GLY A 94 47.46 4.69 -1.41
C GLY A 94 46.61 3.71 -0.58
N ALA A 95 45.42 4.12 -0.10
CA ALA A 95 44.51 3.19 0.57
C ALA A 95 44.04 2.09 -0.40
N GLY A 96 44.63 0.90 -0.27
CA GLY A 96 44.37 -0.25 -1.12
C GLY A 96 42.91 -0.75 -1.07
N ARG A 97 42.55 -1.61 -2.02
CA ARG A 97 41.18 -2.15 -2.16
C ARG A 97 40.70 -2.86 -0.89
N GLY A 98 41.55 -3.69 -0.28
CA GLY A 98 41.22 -4.46 0.93
C GLY A 98 40.85 -3.57 2.12
N THR A 99 41.46 -2.39 2.22
CA THR A 99 41.19 -1.41 3.27
C THR A 99 39.78 -0.85 3.19
N TRP A 100 39.25 -0.68 1.96
CA TRP A 100 37.90 -0.18 1.69
C TRP A 100 36.82 -1.27 1.73
N THR A 101 37.12 -2.48 1.28
CA THR A 101 36.14 -3.57 1.30
C THR A 101 35.91 -4.13 2.71
N SER A 102 36.92 -4.12 3.58
CA SER A 102 36.82 -4.59 4.97
C SER A 102 35.67 -3.99 5.80
N PRO A 103 35.48 -2.64 5.87
CA PRO A 103 34.38 -2.06 6.64
C PRO A 103 33.00 -2.44 6.07
N TRP A 104 32.87 -2.57 4.75
CA TRP A 104 31.60 -2.93 4.12
C TRP A 104 31.20 -4.39 4.35
N PHE A 105 32.17 -5.32 4.35
CA PHE A 105 31.88 -6.70 4.76
C PHE A 105 31.54 -6.82 6.24
N ARG A 106 32.18 -6.03 7.11
CA ARG A 106 31.80 -5.96 8.52
C ARG A 106 30.36 -5.45 8.70
N MET A 107 29.96 -4.43 7.93
CA MET A 107 28.55 -3.98 7.91
C MET A 107 27.62 -5.11 7.47
N ALA A 108 27.93 -5.77 6.34
CA ALA A 108 27.13 -6.87 5.82
C ALA A 108 26.99 -8.02 6.82
N PHE A 109 28.08 -8.37 7.51
CA PHE A 109 28.09 -9.40 8.55
C PHE A 109 27.18 -9.05 9.73
N TRP A 110 27.33 -7.84 10.30
CA TRP A 110 26.46 -7.38 11.39
C TRP A 110 25.00 -7.29 10.96
N LEU A 111 24.74 -6.89 9.72
CA LEU A 111 23.39 -6.80 9.18
C LEU A 111 22.74 -8.20 9.04
N VAL A 112 23.49 -9.21 8.60
CA VAL A 112 23.02 -10.60 8.55
C VAL A 112 22.71 -11.14 9.94
N ILE A 113 23.55 -10.85 10.94
CA ILE A 113 23.30 -11.25 12.34
C ILE A 113 21.99 -10.62 12.83
N LEU A 114 21.82 -9.31 12.68
CA LEU A 114 20.61 -8.61 13.12
C LEU A 114 19.36 -9.11 12.39
N ALA A 115 19.44 -9.30 11.07
CA ALA A 115 18.34 -9.81 10.26
C ALA A 115 17.99 -11.27 10.61
N SER A 116 18.99 -12.10 10.91
CA SER A 116 18.80 -13.50 11.32
C SER A 116 18.15 -13.60 12.70
N LEU A 117 18.60 -12.79 13.67
CA LEU A 117 17.95 -12.67 14.98
C LEU A 117 16.48 -12.25 14.83
N ASN A 118 16.20 -11.29 13.94
CA ASN A 118 14.84 -10.90 13.65
C ASN A 118 14.01 -12.05 13.07
N ALA A 119 14.52 -12.71 12.02
CA ALA A 119 13.81 -13.75 11.29
C ALA A 119 13.57 -15.05 12.11
N HIS A 120 14.54 -15.47 12.92
CA HIS A 120 14.47 -16.74 13.64
C HIS A 120 13.93 -16.62 15.08
N VAL A 121 14.02 -15.43 15.70
CA VAL A 121 13.61 -15.23 17.11
C VAL A 121 12.44 -14.26 17.22
N LEU A 122 12.58 -13.02 16.72
CA LEU A 122 11.59 -11.98 16.92
C LEU A 122 10.29 -12.24 16.16
N VAL A 123 10.37 -12.67 14.89
CA VAL A 123 9.20 -12.98 14.06
C VAL A 123 8.32 -14.06 14.70
N PRO A 124 8.81 -15.27 15.05
CA PRO A 124 7.95 -16.29 15.66
C PRO A 124 7.47 -15.92 17.07
N ALA A 125 8.25 -15.15 17.85
CA ALA A 125 7.80 -14.65 19.15
C ALA A 125 6.64 -13.65 19.01
N ALA A 126 6.77 -12.68 18.11
CA ALA A 126 5.74 -11.68 17.86
C ALA A 126 4.47 -12.30 17.29
N ALA A 127 4.60 -13.32 16.44
CA ALA A 127 3.47 -14.03 15.86
C ALA A 127 2.63 -14.75 16.93
N ARG A 128 3.25 -15.38 17.94
CA ARG A 128 2.55 -16.00 19.08
C ARG A 128 1.77 -14.97 19.91
N VAL A 129 2.40 -13.84 20.20
CA VAL A 129 1.74 -12.73 20.93
C VAL A 129 0.58 -12.15 20.12
N GLN A 130 0.76 -11.98 18.81
CA GLN A 130 -0.27 -11.46 17.90
C GLN A 130 -1.52 -12.34 17.91
N GLN A 131 -1.37 -13.66 17.95
CA GLN A 131 -2.51 -14.59 18.03
C GLN A 131 -3.27 -14.45 19.35
N ALA A 132 -2.56 -14.37 20.49
CA ALA A 132 -3.20 -14.14 21.78
C ALA A 132 -3.97 -12.81 21.85
N VAL A 133 -3.40 -11.75 21.26
CA VAL A 133 -4.05 -10.43 21.15
C VAL A 133 -5.31 -10.52 20.30
N ARG A 134 -5.27 -11.22 19.17
CA ARG A 134 -6.45 -11.42 18.30
C ARG A 134 -7.57 -12.17 18.99
N ILE A 135 -7.26 -13.20 19.77
CA ILE A 135 -8.27 -13.96 20.52
C ILE A 135 -9.00 -13.04 21.52
N ARG A 136 -8.25 -12.25 22.30
CA ARG A 136 -8.83 -11.29 23.27
C ARG A 136 -9.63 -10.18 22.60
N MET A 137 -9.13 -9.66 21.47
CA MET A 137 -9.85 -8.67 20.66
C MET A 137 -11.18 -9.25 20.15
N ALA A 138 -11.17 -10.50 19.66
CA ALA A 138 -12.36 -11.19 19.22
C ALA A 138 -13.34 -11.45 20.37
N GLU A 139 -12.85 -11.62 21.61
CA GLU A 139 -13.71 -11.72 22.79
C GLU A 139 -14.42 -10.40 23.12
N ASP A 140 -13.71 -9.27 23.08
CA ASP A 140 -14.28 -7.93 23.29
C ASP A 140 -15.31 -7.54 22.23
N ALA A 141 -15.05 -7.91 20.97
CA ALA A 141 -15.94 -7.71 19.83
C ALA A 141 -17.33 -8.31 20.05
N LYS A 142 -17.42 -9.49 20.70
CA LYS A 142 -18.66 -10.23 20.94
C LYS A 142 -19.72 -9.40 21.68
N ALA A 143 -19.30 -8.50 22.57
CA ALA A 143 -20.20 -7.81 23.49
C ALA A 143 -20.96 -6.60 22.88
N ARG A 144 -20.63 -6.15 21.66
CA ARG A 144 -21.16 -4.89 21.09
C ARG A 144 -22.23 -5.05 20.01
N PHE A 145 -22.33 -6.17 19.31
CA PHE A 145 -23.08 -6.25 18.06
C PHE A 145 -24.58 -6.55 18.14
N LEU A 146 -25.11 -6.97 19.28
CA LEU A 146 -26.46 -7.55 19.37
C LEU A 146 -27.34 -6.89 20.44
N ARG A 147 -27.23 -5.56 20.60
CA ARG A 147 -28.19 -4.81 21.43
C ARG A 147 -29.45 -4.54 20.61
N PRO A 148 -30.67 -4.70 21.17
CA PRO A 148 -31.90 -4.28 20.51
C PRO A 148 -31.82 -2.81 20.07
N GLY A 149 -32.15 -2.54 18.79
CA GLY A 149 -32.06 -1.19 18.21
C GLY A 149 -30.65 -0.72 17.85
N ALA A 150 -29.63 -1.59 17.94
CA ALA A 150 -28.31 -1.29 17.40
C ALA A 150 -28.33 -1.15 15.87
N PRO A 151 -27.44 -0.34 15.28
CA PRO A 151 -27.32 -0.24 13.83
C PRO A 151 -27.00 -1.61 13.20
N PRO A 152 -27.46 -1.88 11.96
CA PRO A 152 -27.19 -3.14 11.29
C PRO A 152 -25.71 -3.47 11.21
N TRP A 153 -25.36 -4.68 11.62
CA TRP A 153 -24.04 -5.26 11.52
C TRP A 153 -23.87 -5.99 10.18
N ILE A 154 -22.71 -5.81 9.54
CA ILE A 154 -22.36 -6.43 8.27
C ILE A 154 -21.09 -7.24 8.51
N PRO A 155 -21.09 -8.58 8.29
CA PRO A 155 -19.92 -9.39 8.61
C PRO A 155 -18.73 -9.07 7.70
N PRO A 156 -17.49 -9.11 8.24
CA PRO A 156 -16.28 -9.05 7.43
C PRO A 156 -16.27 -10.20 6.41
N GLY A 157 -16.02 -9.89 5.14
CA GLY A 157 -15.97 -10.92 4.09
C GLY A 157 -17.33 -11.34 3.51
N ALA A 158 -18.45 -10.87 4.09
CA ALA A 158 -19.80 -11.05 3.54
C ALA A 158 -20.60 -9.72 3.46
N ALA A 159 -20.20 -8.82 2.56
CA ALA A 159 -20.85 -7.51 2.39
C ALA A 159 -22.28 -7.60 1.87
N ASN A 160 -22.68 -8.75 1.36
CA ASN A 160 -24.02 -9.00 0.87
C ASN A 160 -24.98 -9.46 1.99
N SER A 161 -24.49 -9.66 3.21
CA SER A 161 -25.31 -9.99 4.37
C SER A 161 -25.31 -8.89 5.40
N ALA A 162 -26.45 -8.73 6.07
CA ALA A 162 -26.60 -7.82 7.21
C ALA A 162 -27.45 -8.47 8.28
N PHE A 163 -27.18 -8.07 9.52
CA PHE A 163 -27.80 -8.57 10.74
C PHE A 163 -28.22 -7.38 11.58
N TRP A 164 -29.42 -7.40 12.11
CA TRP A 164 -29.83 -6.41 13.10
C TRP A 164 -30.82 -7.02 14.08
N VAL A 165 -30.91 -6.41 15.25
CA VAL A 165 -31.94 -6.75 16.24
C VAL A 165 -32.94 -5.61 16.22
N SER A 166 -34.18 -5.92 15.82
CA SER A 166 -35.25 -4.93 15.84
C SER A 166 -35.48 -4.39 17.26
N PRO A 167 -36.11 -3.22 17.44
CA PRO A 167 -36.44 -2.72 18.78
C PRO A 167 -37.27 -3.72 19.60
N GLY A 168 -38.06 -4.57 18.93
CA GLY A 168 -38.83 -5.66 19.54
C GLY A 168 -38.02 -6.92 19.89
N GLY A 169 -36.69 -6.90 19.73
CA GLY A 169 -35.80 -8.01 20.11
C GLY A 169 -35.70 -9.16 19.11
N GLN A 170 -36.33 -9.06 17.95
CA GLN A 170 -36.23 -10.09 16.91
C GLN A 170 -34.95 -9.92 16.10
N ILE A 171 -34.28 -11.04 15.80
CA ILE A 171 -33.03 -11.05 15.05
C ILE A 171 -33.37 -11.18 13.57
N HIS A 172 -33.02 -10.17 12.79
CA HIS A 172 -33.19 -10.19 11.34
C HIS A 172 -31.86 -10.52 10.68
N ILE A 173 -31.94 -11.35 9.65
CA ILE A 173 -30.83 -11.80 8.85
C ILE A 173 -31.21 -11.58 7.40
N MET A 174 -30.30 -10.98 6.68
CA MET A 174 -30.47 -10.78 5.27
C MET A 174 -29.25 -11.29 4.53
N GLU A 175 -29.48 -11.91 3.39
CA GLU A 175 -28.45 -12.26 2.43
C GLU A 175 -28.89 -11.92 1.00
N SER A 176 -28.06 -11.18 0.26
CA SER A 176 -28.35 -10.74 -1.10
C SER A 176 -27.34 -11.33 -2.09
N THR A 177 -27.68 -12.46 -2.69
CA THR A 177 -26.84 -13.10 -3.72
C THR A 177 -27.33 -12.75 -5.12
N PRO A 178 -26.50 -12.94 -6.16
CA PRO A 178 -26.96 -12.80 -7.55
C PRO A 178 -28.09 -13.75 -7.94
N GLN A 179 -28.21 -14.89 -7.25
CA GLN A 179 -29.20 -15.95 -7.52
C GLN A 179 -30.53 -15.73 -6.77
N GLY A 180 -30.51 -14.89 -5.72
CA GLY A 180 -31.67 -14.63 -4.90
C GLY A 180 -31.38 -13.79 -3.67
N VAL A 181 -32.43 -13.20 -3.12
CA VAL A 181 -32.40 -12.36 -1.93
C VAL A 181 -33.23 -13.00 -0.84
N GLN A 182 -32.62 -13.15 0.32
CA GLN A 182 -33.20 -13.83 1.47
C GLN A 182 -33.35 -12.84 2.63
N HIS A 183 -34.52 -12.86 3.27
CA HIS A 183 -34.76 -12.18 4.54
C HIS A 183 -35.35 -13.21 5.51
N LEU A 184 -34.61 -13.51 6.56
CA LEU A 184 -34.99 -14.41 7.64
C LEU A 184 -35.08 -13.65 8.96
N THR A 185 -35.95 -14.13 9.83
CA THR A 185 -36.04 -13.74 11.23
C THR A 185 -35.72 -14.96 12.09
N ALA A 186 -34.93 -14.80 13.14
CA ALA A 186 -34.55 -15.86 14.06
C ALA A 186 -34.98 -15.53 15.49
N LYS A 187 -35.37 -16.56 16.25
CA LYS A 187 -35.76 -16.45 17.67
C LYS A 187 -34.57 -16.47 18.61
N SER A 188 -33.54 -17.26 18.29
CA SER A 188 -32.31 -17.36 19.07
C SER A 188 -31.07 -17.37 18.17
N MET A 189 -29.96 -16.88 18.72
CA MET A 189 -28.65 -16.92 18.06
C MET A 189 -27.57 -17.22 19.09
N THR A 190 -26.71 -18.18 18.77
CA THR A 190 -25.41 -18.39 19.40
C THR A 190 -24.30 -18.30 18.35
N TYR A 191 -23.07 -18.02 18.75
CA TYR A 191 -21.95 -17.88 17.82
C TYR A 191 -20.74 -18.68 18.28
N ALA A 192 -19.94 -19.15 17.34
CA ALA A 192 -18.65 -19.78 17.56
C ALA A 192 -17.63 -19.19 16.57
N LEU A 193 -16.39 -18.99 17.00
CA LEU A 193 -15.31 -18.55 16.13
C LEU A 193 -14.28 -19.66 16.02
N GLU A 194 -14.09 -20.19 14.81
CA GLU A 194 -13.15 -21.27 14.52
C GLU A 194 -11.96 -20.71 13.74
N ALA A 195 -10.75 -20.77 14.30
CA ALA A 195 -9.56 -20.35 13.57
C ALA A 195 -9.19 -21.42 12.54
N LYS A 196 -9.19 -21.07 11.24
CA LYS A 196 -8.73 -21.98 10.18
C LYS A 196 -7.20 -21.96 10.08
N PRO A 197 -6.56 -23.09 9.72
CA PRO A 197 -5.10 -23.21 9.68
C PRO A 197 -4.41 -22.22 8.72
N ASN A 198 -5.09 -21.78 7.66
CA ASN A 198 -4.62 -20.78 6.66
C ASN A 198 -4.55 -19.33 7.19
N GLY A 199 -4.78 -19.12 8.49
CA GLY A 199 -4.80 -17.80 9.12
C GLY A 199 -6.07 -16.99 8.86
N SER A 200 -7.07 -17.57 8.17
CA SER A 200 -8.44 -17.05 8.17
C SER A 200 -9.19 -17.57 9.40
N SER A 201 -10.15 -16.82 9.91
CA SER A 201 -11.06 -17.30 10.95
C SER A 201 -12.43 -17.55 10.32
N GLU A 202 -13.20 -18.50 10.83
CA GLU A 202 -14.58 -18.73 10.42
C GLU A 202 -15.50 -18.42 11.60
N LEU A 203 -16.33 -17.39 11.45
CA LEU A 203 -17.40 -17.10 12.38
C LEU A 203 -18.60 -17.97 12.01
N GLN A 204 -19.02 -18.83 12.92
CA GLN A 204 -20.22 -19.64 12.81
C GLN A 204 -21.33 -19.00 13.65
N LEU A 205 -22.47 -18.68 13.04
CA LEU A 205 -23.67 -18.23 13.72
C LEU A 205 -24.68 -19.39 13.71
N HIS A 206 -24.99 -19.93 14.88
CA HIS A 206 -26.02 -20.93 15.08
C HIS A 206 -27.32 -20.21 15.39
N LEU A 207 -28.33 -20.41 14.56
CA LEU A 207 -29.60 -19.70 14.61
C LEU A 207 -30.72 -20.69 14.84
N GLY A 208 -31.64 -20.35 15.72
CA GLY A 208 -32.79 -21.18 16.09
C GLY A 208 -34.13 -20.51 15.79
N GLY A 209 -35.08 -21.30 15.31
CA GLY A 209 -36.46 -20.90 15.00
C GLY A 209 -36.54 -19.85 13.90
N LEU A 210 -36.04 -20.16 12.71
CA LEU A 210 -35.99 -19.23 11.59
C LEU A 210 -37.29 -19.21 10.77
N GLN A 211 -37.78 -18.02 10.45
CA GLN A 211 -38.92 -17.79 9.56
C GLN A 211 -38.63 -16.63 8.60
N GLY A 212 -39.01 -16.74 7.34
CA GLY A 212 -38.87 -15.64 6.39
C GLY A 212 -39.15 -16.02 4.95
N ALA A 213 -38.59 -15.25 4.01
CA ALA A 213 -38.77 -15.49 2.58
C ALA A 213 -37.43 -15.43 1.83
N LEU A 214 -37.32 -16.29 0.83
CA LEU A 214 -36.27 -16.28 -0.20
C LEU A 214 -36.92 -15.91 -1.53
N TYR A 215 -36.49 -14.81 -2.11
CA TYR A 215 -36.82 -14.41 -3.47
C TYR A 215 -35.73 -14.90 -4.42
N GLN A 216 -36.02 -15.84 -5.31
CA GLN A 216 -35.07 -16.25 -6.35
C GLN A 216 -35.20 -15.35 -7.57
N THR A 217 -34.07 -14.93 -8.13
CA THR A 217 -34.01 -14.04 -9.31
C THR A 217 -34.04 -14.80 -10.64
N SER A 218 -34.09 -16.13 -10.62
CA SER A 218 -34.12 -16.98 -11.84
C SER A 218 -35.52 -17.05 -12.46
N GLY A 219 -35.62 -16.85 -13.79
CA GLY A 219 -36.89 -16.90 -14.53
C GLY A 219 -37.83 -15.72 -14.25
N ASN A 220 -39.13 -15.98 -14.08
CA ASN A 220 -40.13 -14.96 -13.70
C ASN A 220 -40.01 -14.47 -12.25
N GLY A 221 -39.04 -15.00 -11.48
CA GLY A 221 -38.91 -14.78 -10.05
C GLY A 221 -39.87 -15.65 -9.27
N SER A 222 -39.37 -16.35 -8.25
CA SER A 222 -40.19 -17.17 -7.35
C SER A 222 -39.95 -16.76 -5.90
N VAL A 223 -41.01 -16.77 -5.11
CA VAL A 223 -40.97 -16.53 -3.67
C VAL A 223 -41.09 -17.87 -2.96
N ILE A 224 -40.15 -18.15 -2.06
CA ILE A 224 -40.15 -19.35 -1.23
C ILE A 224 -40.23 -18.90 0.22
N HIS A 225 -41.32 -19.25 0.91
CA HIS A 225 -41.42 -19.08 2.35
C HIS A 225 -40.58 -20.16 3.04
N LEU A 226 -39.69 -19.75 3.93
CA LEU A 226 -38.78 -20.62 4.64
C LEU A 226 -39.15 -20.64 6.12
N SER A 227 -39.37 -21.84 6.65
CA SER A 227 -39.48 -22.11 8.08
C SER A 227 -38.49 -23.22 8.43
N GLN A 228 -37.48 -22.89 9.22
CA GLN A 228 -36.38 -23.80 9.54
C GLN A 228 -36.09 -23.79 11.04
N GLU A 229 -35.92 -24.96 11.65
CA GLU A 229 -35.64 -25.05 13.08
C GLU A 229 -34.25 -24.52 13.43
N ASN A 230 -33.21 -24.97 12.73
CA ASN A 230 -31.83 -24.57 13.00
C ASN A 230 -31.06 -24.30 11.71
N GLN A 231 -30.29 -23.22 11.66
CA GLN A 231 -29.38 -22.90 10.56
C GLN A 231 -28.03 -22.45 11.11
N VAL A 232 -26.94 -22.95 10.51
CA VAL A 232 -25.58 -22.50 10.84
C VAL A 232 -25.04 -21.71 9.66
N LEU A 233 -24.88 -20.40 9.85
CA LEU A 233 -24.22 -19.54 8.87
C LEU A 233 -22.72 -19.50 9.16
N ARG A 234 -21.90 -19.68 8.14
CA ARG A 234 -20.44 -19.70 8.27
C ARG A 234 -19.83 -18.58 7.46
N PHE A 235 -19.13 -17.67 8.12
CA PHE A 235 -18.49 -16.52 7.52
C PHE A 235 -16.98 -16.66 7.62
N ALA A 236 -16.31 -16.82 6.48
CA ALA A 236 -14.86 -16.77 6.42
C ALA A 236 -14.41 -15.31 6.58
N ILE A 237 -13.72 -15.01 7.67
CA ILE A 237 -12.98 -13.78 7.91
C ILE A 237 -11.63 -13.91 7.17
N PRO A 238 -11.46 -13.26 6.01
CA PRO A 238 -10.27 -13.43 5.20
C PRO A 238 -9.03 -12.89 5.93
N SER A 239 -7.91 -13.60 5.79
CA SER A 239 -6.62 -13.02 6.13
C SER A 239 -6.33 -11.85 5.19
N GLY A 240 -6.12 -10.65 5.73
CA GLY A 240 -5.89 -9.44 4.94
C GLY A 240 -4.75 -9.58 3.92
N ALA A 241 -4.80 -8.79 2.85
CA ALA A 241 -3.80 -8.77 1.78
C ALA A 241 -2.45 -8.27 2.32
N ARG A 242 -1.59 -9.20 2.71
CA ARG A 242 -0.20 -8.95 3.12
C ARG A 242 0.73 -9.21 1.95
N LEU A 243 1.80 -8.42 1.83
CA LEU A 243 2.91 -8.65 0.88
C LEU A 243 3.47 -10.08 0.98
N LEU A 244 3.38 -10.67 2.18
CA LEU A 244 3.62 -12.09 2.44
C LEU A 244 2.33 -12.73 2.97
N ALA A 245 1.70 -13.61 2.19
CA ALA A 245 0.54 -14.38 2.65
C ALA A 245 0.85 -15.12 3.96
N PRO A 246 -0.07 -15.16 4.94
CA PRO A 246 0.12 -15.97 6.14
C PRO A 246 0.18 -17.44 5.74
N THR A 247 1.33 -18.07 5.93
CA THR A 247 1.47 -19.52 5.85
C THR A 247 1.05 -20.13 7.19
N ARG A 248 0.46 -21.33 7.17
CA ARG A 248 -0.05 -22.00 8.39
C ARG A 248 1.04 -22.16 9.44
N LEU A 249 2.27 -22.28 8.96
CA LEU A 249 3.47 -22.60 9.69
C LEU A 249 4.32 -21.36 10.07
N ARG A 250 3.82 -20.15 9.80
CA ARG A 250 4.55 -18.92 10.17
C ARG A 250 4.74 -18.77 11.68
N TYR A 251 3.80 -19.30 12.47
CA TYR A 251 3.81 -19.27 13.93
C TYR A 251 4.70 -20.35 14.56
N GLU A 252 5.17 -21.29 13.75
CA GLU A 252 5.97 -22.42 14.20
C GLU A 252 7.44 -22.04 14.40
N THR A 253 8.05 -22.67 15.41
CA THR A 253 9.48 -22.55 15.65
C THR A 253 10.28 -23.10 14.48
N SER A 254 11.49 -22.61 14.28
CA SER A 254 12.36 -23.15 13.22
C SER A 254 12.62 -24.66 13.41
N ALA A 255 12.60 -25.15 14.66
CA ALA A 255 12.73 -26.58 14.98
C ALA A 255 11.52 -27.41 14.51
N SER A 256 10.29 -26.95 14.76
CA SER A 256 9.08 -27.64 14.29
C SER A 256 8.95 -27.62 12.76
N LEU A 257 9.36 -26.54 12.09
CA LEU A 257 9.46 -26.50 10.62
C LEU A 257 10.42 -27.56 10.07
N LEU A 258 11.62 -27.67 10.65
CA LEU A 258 12.59 -28.69 10.25
C LEU A 258 12.07 -30.10 10.52
N GLY A 259 11.31 -30.31 11.59
CA GLY A 259 10.62 -31.57 11.87
C GLY A 259 9.61 -31.96 10.78
N ILE A 260 8.85 -31.00 10.24
CA ILE A 260 7.93 -31.23 9.11
C ILE A 260 8.69 -31.61 7.84
N ILE A 261 9.80 -30.92 7.57
CA ILE A 261 10.66 -31.17 6.40
C ILE A 261 11.36 -32.53 6.53
N ALA A 262 11.72 -32.95 7.75
CA ALA A 262 12.43 -34.20 8.02
C ALA A 262 11.55 -35.46 7.88
N LYS A 263 10.21 -35.34 7.81
CA LYS A 263 9.31 -36.50 7.61
C LYS A 263 9.69 -37.30 6.36
N PRO A 264 9.68 -38.64 6.35
CA PRO A 264 10.05 -39.43 5.18
C PRO A 264 9.07 -39.24 4.00
N ALA A 265 9.56 -39.39 2.77
CA ALA A 265 8.81 -39.15 1.53
C ALA A 265 7.39 -39.77 1.47
N PRO A 266 7.14 -41.04 1.85
CA PRO A 266 5.79 -41.60 1.80
C PRO A 266 4.77 -40.86 2.69
N LEU A 267 5.20 -40.28 3.81
CA LEU A 267 4.33 -39.48 4.69
C LEU A 267 4.13 -38.04 4.18
N ARG A 268 4.96 -37.56 3.24
CA ARG A 268 4.79 -36.23 2.61
C ARG A 268 3.70 -36.24 1.55
N TYR A 269 3.63 -37.32 0.77
CA TYR A 269 2.71 -37.48 -0.37
C TYR A 269 1.44 -38.25 -0.04
N SER A 270 1.12 -38.45 1.25
CA SER A 270 -0.06 -39.21 1.68
C SER A 270 -1.39 -38.49 1.41
N SER A 271 -1.39 -37.16 1.39
CA SER A 271 -2.57 -36.33 1.10
C SER A 271 -2.18 -35.03 0.39
N THR A 272 -3.13 -34.41 -0.30
CA THR A 272 -2.93 -33.07 -0.88
C THR A 272 -2.59 -32.04 0.20
N ALA A 273 -3.23 -32.14 1.37
CA ALA A 273 -2.96 -31.26 2.52
C ALA A 273 -1.55 -31.44 3.11
N SER A 274 -1.01 -32.66 3.16
CA SER A 274 0.36 -32.92 3.65
C SER A 274 1.42 -32.42 2.68
N LEU A 275 1.14 -32.48 1.37
CA LEU A 275 2.00 -31.92 0.34
C LEU A 275 2.06 -30.38 0.44
N ASP A 276 0.90 -29.73 0.58
CA ASP A 276 0.82 -28.27 0.75
C ASP A 276 1.58 -27.82 2.00
N LEU A 277 1.42 -28.53 3.12
CA LEU A 277 2.17 -28.27 4.35
C LEU A 277 3.69 -28.39 4.17
N TYR A 278 4.15 -29.39 3.40
CA TYR A 278 5.58 -29.55 3.09
C TYR A 278 6.09 -28.39 2.23
N LEU A 279 5.37 -28.01 1.17
CA LEU A 279 5.74 -26.90 0.29
C LEU A 279 5.82 -25.58 1.07
N GLU A 280 4.83 -25.31 1.92
CA GLU A 280 4.81 -24.13 2.80
C GLU A 280 5.97 -24.14 3.82
N ALA A 281 6.27 -25.29 4.42
CA ALA A 281 7.34 -25.42 5.42
C ALA A 281 8.72 -25.10 4.80
N VAL A 282 9.01 -25.69 3.64
CA VAL A 282 10.27 -25.45 2.92
C VAL A 282 10.37 -23.99 2.50
N GLN A 283 9.28 -23.41 2.01
CA GLN A 283 9.26 -22.00 1.61
C GLN A 283 9.55 -21.08 2.80
N GLU A 284 8.92 -21.29 3.95
CA GLU A 284 9.10 -20.43 5.12
C GLU A 284 10.53 -20.54 5.68
N VAL A 285 11.10 -21.74 5.73
CA VAL A 285 12.52 -21.92 6.11
C VAL A 285 13.45 -21.21 5.13
N CYS A 286 13.20 -21.35 3.83
CA CYS A 286 13.98 -20.63 2.81
C CYS A 286 13.83 -19.11 2.94
N ARG A 287 12.65 -18.58 3.28
CA ARG A 287 12.46 -17.13 3.52
C ARG A 287 13.24 -16.65 4.74
N ARG A 288 13.19 -17.39 5.84
CA ARG A 288 13.92 -17.05 7.08
C ARG A 288 15.44 -17.01 6.87
N THR A 289 15.98 -17.81 5.96
CA THR A 289 17.40 -17.82 5.62
C THR A 289 17.77 -16.81 4.52
N THR A 290 16.94 -16.66 3.49
CA THR A 290 17.23 -15.82 2.33
C THR A 290 17.07 -14.33 2.61
N LEU A 291 16.10 -13.90 3.41
CA LEU A 291 15.89 -12.47 3.73
C LEU A 291 17.09 -11.84 4.47
N PRO A 292 17.69 -12.48 5.49
CA PRO A 292 18.94 -12.00 6.08
C PRO A 292 20.10 -11.92 5.08
N LEU A 293 20.30 -12.96 4.26
CA LEU A 293 21.36 -12.98 3.25
C LEU A 293 21.14 -11.91 2.17
N ALA A 294 19.89 -11.65 1.81
CA ALA A 294 19.50 -10.59 0.89
C ALA A 294 19.99 -9.23 1.38
N SER A 295 19.87 -8.96 2.68
CA SER A 295 20.30 -7.68 3.25
C SER A 295 21.79 -7.39 3.03
N ALA A 296 22.66 -8.39 3.17
CA ALA A 296 24.08 -8.27 2.85
C ALA A 296 24.35 -8.15 1.34
N ALA A 297 23.70 -9.01 0.53
CA ALA A 297 23.85 -9.00 -0.92
C ALA A 297 23.48 -7.64 -1.52
N LEU A 298 22.33 -7.12 -1.08
CA LEU A 298 21.76 -5.86 -1.49
C LEU A 298 22.52 -4.65 -0.95
N LEU A 299 23.07 -4.73 0.28
CA LEU A 299 24.01 -3.72 0.79
C LEU A 299 25.23 -3.57 -0.14
N LEU A 300 25.90 -4.67 -0.45
CA LEU A 300 27.10 -4.66 -1.30
C LEU A 300 26.81 -4.17 -2.71
N LEU A 301 25.67 -4.57 -3.28
CA LEU A 301 25.23 -4.08 -4.57
C LEU A 301 24.88 -2.58 -4.54
N GLY A 302 24.24 -2.11 -3.49
CA GLY A 302 23.96 -0.69 -3.26
C GLY A 302 25.24 0.15 -3.17
N ILE A 303 26.23 -0.33 -2.40
CA ILE A 303 27.57 0.26 -2.31
C ILE A 303 28.24 0.32 -3.69
N ALA A 304 28.22 -0.78 -4.45
CA ALA A 304 28.82 -0.84 -5.79
C ALA A 304 28.17 0.14 -6.79
N LEU A 305 26.84 0.33 -6.69
CA LEU A 305 26.08 1.27 -7.53
C LEU A 305 26.23 2.74 -7.12
N GLY A 306 26.63 3.00 -5.87
CA GLY A 306 26.88 4.35 -5.37
C GLY A 306 28.16 4.99 -5.92
N PHE A 307 29.05 4.21 -6.53
CA PHE A 307 30.20 4.73 -7.30
C PHE A 307 29.73 5.40 -8.60
N GLY A 308 29.39 6.68 -8.51
CA GLY A 308 29.08 7.57 -9.63
C GLY A 308 30.06 8.74 -9.73
N HIS A 309 30.25 9.30 -10.93
CA HIS A 309 31.08 10.49 -11.10
C HIS A 309 30.42 11.70 -10.42
N PRO A 310 31.11 12.47 -9.57
CA PRO A 310 30.53 13.59 -8.80
C PRO A 310 29.93 14.74 -9.65
N ARG A 311 30.10 14.69 -10.98
CA ARG A 311 29.60 15.69 -11.94
C ARG A 311 28.44 15.19 -12.82
N PHE A 312 28.14 13.88 -12.84
CA PHE A 312 27.12 13.33 -13.74
C PHE A 312 26.09 12.46 -13.00
N TYR A 313 24.80 12.81 -13.18
CA TYR A 313 23.57 12.18 -12.68
C TYR A 313 23.24 12.36 -11.19
N ARG A 314 22.82 13.58 -10.83
CA ARG A 314 22.48 14.08 -9.47
C ARG A 314 21.13 13.61 -8.88
N GLY A 315 20.44 12.64 -9.50
CA GLY A 315 19.12 12.14 -9.02
C GLY A 315 18.83 10.64 -9.30
N GLY A 316 19.77 9.92 -9.91
CA GLY A 316 19.57 8.51 -10.28
C GLY A 316 19.77 7.51 -9.13
N ALA A 317 20.22 7.98 -7.96
CA ALA A 317 20.55 7.18 -6.79
C ALA A 317 19.38 6.29 -6.33
N ILE A 318 18.25 6.93 -6.03
CA ILE A 318 17.03 6.28 -5.55
C ILE A 318 16.45 5.38 -6.63
N MET A 319 16.42 5.84 -7.87
CA MET A 319 15.91 5.05 -8.99
C MET A 319 16.74 3.78 -9.19
N LYS A 320 18.07 3.85 -9.10
CA LYS A 320 18.97 2.68 -9.19
C LYS A 320 18.79 1.73 -8.02
N SER A 321 18.70 2.24 -6.78
CA SER A 321 18.44 1.36 -5.63
C SER A 321 17.08 0.68 -5.74
N LEU A 322 16.06 1.42 -6.17
CA LEU A 322 14.71 0.91 -6.32
C LEU A 322 14.64 -0.15 -7.41
N MET A 323 15.31 0.06 -8.55
CA MET A 323 15.37 -0.91 -9.63
C MET A 323 16.05 -2.23 -9.19
N VAL A 324 17.09 -2.15 -8.36
CA VAL A 324 17.75 -3.33 -7.79
C VAL A 324 16.87 -4.07 -6.79
N ILE A 325 16.25 -3.32 -5.86
CA ILE A 325 15.29 -3.86 -4.90
C ILE A 325 14.17 -4.57 -5.68
N MET A 326 13.64 -3.91 -6.71
CA MET A 326 12.60 -4.43 -7.58
C MET A 326 13.03 -5.73 -8.25
N LEU A 327 14.20 -5.75 -8.90
CA LEU A 327 14.71 -6.94 -9.56
C LEU A 327 14.85 -8.13 -8.58
N TYR A 328 15.34 -7.88 -7.37
CA TYR A 328 15.49 -8.91 -6.35
C TYR A 328 14.14 -9.52 -5.93
N TYR A 329 13.18 -8.69 -5.52
CA TYR A 329 11.89 -9.17 -5.04
C TYR A 329 11.03 -9.79 -6.15
N LEU A 330 11.12 -9.29 -7.39
CA LEU A 330 10.47 -9.90 -8.54
C LEU A 330 10.99 -11.31 -8.81
N LEU A 331 12.32 -11.48 -8.83
CA LEU A 331 12.94 -12.78 -9.07
C LEU A 331 12.63 -13.76 -7.94
N MET A 332 12.72 -13.30 -6.69
CA MET A 332 12.36 -14.11 -5.52
C MET A 332 10.91 -14.55 -5.57
N LYS A 333 9.97 -13.63 -5.80
CA LYS A 333 8.55 -13.94 -5.87
C LYS A 333 8.20 -14.87 -7.04
N TYR A 334 8.85 -14.69 -8.19
CA TYR A 334 8.68 -15.57 -9.34
C TYR A 334 9.07 -17.01 -9.01
N ILE A 335 10.24 -17.21 -8.38
CA ILE A 335 10.72 -18.54 -7.97
C ILE A 335 9.83 -19.15 -6.88
N GLU A 336 9.41 -18.35 -5.89
CA GLU A 336 8.45 -18.80 -4.86
C GLU A 336 7.12 -19.26 -5.45
N ASN A 337 6.61 -18.54 -6.46
CA ASN A 337 5.37 -18.92 -7.13
C ASN A 337 5.55 -20.21 -7.94
N MET A 338 6.69 -20.38 -8.62
CA MET A 338 7.01 -21.63 -9.30
C MET A 338 7.11 -22.82 -8.32
N TRP A 339 7.67 -22.60 -7.13
CA TRP A 339 7.70 -23.58 -6.05
C TRP A 339 6.29 -23.96 -5.57
N MET A 340 5.46 -22.97 -5.24
CA MET A 340 4.09 -23.20 -4.78
C MET A 340 3.18 -23.80 -5.85
N SER A 341 3.49 -23.61 -7.13
CA SER A 341 2.79 -24.26 -8.23
C SER A 341 3.23 -25.71 -8.49
N GLY A 342 4.20 -26.24 -7.72
CA GLY A 342 4.75 -27.58 -7.91
C GLY A 342 5.62 -27.74 -9.17
N LYS A 343 5.91 -26.66 -9.92
CA LYS A 343 6.75 -26.72 -11.13
C LYS A 343 8.23 -26.97 -10.82
N LEU A 344 8.69 -26.54 -9.64
CA LEU A 344 10.07 -26.78 -9.19
C LEU A 344 10.13 -28.05 -8.34
N LYS A 345 10.93 -29.03 -8.78
CA LYS A 345 11.17 -30.29 -8.04
C LYS A 345 12.19 -30.15 -6.90
N SER A 346 12.95 -29.05 -6.86
CA SER A 346 14.05 -28.84 -5.92
C SER A 346 13.97 -27.46 -5.26
N PHE A 347 14.41 -27.39 -3.99
CA PHE A 347 14.40 -26.16 -3.18
C PHE A 347 15.62 -25.24 -3.43
N TYR A 348 16.68 -25.73 -4.10
CA TYR A 348 17.91 -24.93 -4.33
C TYR A 348 17.67 -23.57 -5.02
N PRO A 349 16.78 -23.44 -6.02
CA PRO A 349 16.50 -22.14 -6.64
C PRO A 349 16.03 -21.07 -5.66
N LEU A 350 15.30 -21.46 -4.60
CA LEU A 350 14.87 -20.52 -3.55
C LEU A 350 16.07 -19.98 -2.77
N LEU A 351 17.04 -20.84 -2.44
CA LEU A 351 18.20 -20.47 -1.62
C LEU A 351 19.27 -19.70 -2.41
N LEU A 352 19.38 -19.93 -3.72
CA LEU A 352 20.48 -19.39 -4.54
C LEU A 352 20.36 -17.90 -4.87
N ILE A 353 19.16 -17.32 -4.79
CA ILE A 353 18.91 -15.93 -5.22
C ILE A 353 19.81 -14.91 -4.51
N PRO A 354 19.93 -14.89 -3.16
CA PRO A 354 20.80 -13.92 -2.49
C PRO A 354 22.27 -14.06 -2.87
N PHE A 355 22.75 -15.28 -3.14
CA PHE A 355 24.13 -15.54 -3.54
C PHE A 355 24.45 -14.97 -4.93
N VAL A 356 23.49 -15.05 -5.86
CA VAL A 356 23.63 -14.43 -7.20
C VAL A 356 23.82 -12.92 -7.07
N PHE A 357 23.01 -12.26 -6.24
CA PHE A 357 23.10 -10.81 -6.00
C PHE A 357 24.38 -10.44 -5.22
N LEU A 358 24.80 -11.27 -4.27
CA LEU A 358 26.03 -11.07 -3.51
C LEU A 358 27.25 -11.15 -4.43
N GLY A 359 27.30 -12.17 -5.29
CA GLY A 359 28.34 -12.34 -6.30
C GLY A 359 28.38 -11.17 -7.29
N ALA A 360 27.21 -10.73 -7.79
CA ALA A 360 27.11 -9.56 -8.66
C ALA A 360 27.60 -8.27 -7.96
N GLY A 361 27.19 -8.04 -6.72
CA GLY A 361 27.63 -6.90 -5.91
C GLY A 361 29.14 -6.90 -5.69
N TRP A 362 29.72 -8.05 -5.36
CA TRP A 362 31.16 -8.22 -5.16
C TRP A 362 31.95 -7.97 -6.45
N LEU A 363 31.55 -8.57 -7.57
CA LEU A 363 32.22 -8.41 -8.86
C LEU A 363 32.20 -6.94 -9.32
N LEU A 364 31.04 -6.26 -9.21
CA LEU A 364 30.92 -4.85 -9.55
C LEU A 364 31.79 -3.97 -8.64
N LEU A 365 31.83 -4.25 -7.34
CA LEU A 365 32.65 -3.53 -6.39
C LEU A 365 34.14 -3.63 -6.73
N GLN A 366 34.61 -4.84 -7.05
CA GLN A 366 35.99 -5.05 -7.48
C GLN A 366 36.33 -4.29 -8.76
N GLN A 367 35.39 -4.19 -9.71
CA GLN A 367 35.57 -3.42 -10.94
C GLN A 367 35.70 -1.92 -10.65
N ARG A 368 34.84 -1.37 -9.78
CA ARG A 368 34.82 0.06 -9.44
C ARG A 368 36.03 0.50 -8.64
N LEU A 369 36.62 -0.39 -7.84
CA LEU A 369 37.81 -0.14 -7.03
C LEU A 369 39.13 -0.38 -7.79
N LYS A 370 39.13 -0.73 -9.09
CA LYS A 370 40.37 -0.83 -9.86
C LYS A 370 40.92 0.58 -10.14
N PRO A 371 42.20 0.87 -9.80
CA PRO A 371 42.81 2.13 -10.19
C PRO A 371 42.86 2.21 -11.72
N HIS A 372 42.64 3.40 -12.28
CA HIS A 372 42.74 3.67 -13.71
C HIS A 372 44.17 3.39 -14.20
N ARG A 373 44.48 2.14 -14.55
CA ARG A 373 45.60 1.78 -15.43
C ARG A 373 45.04 1.50 -16.81
N SER A 374 45.65 2.07 -17.85
CA SER A 374 45.30 1.88 -19.26
C SER A 374 45.10 0.39 -19.57
N ASN A 375 43.92 0.05 -20.05
CA ASN A 375 43.38 -1.31 -20.06
C ASN A 375 43.90 -2.10 -21.28
N ARG A 376 44.79 -3.09 -21.09
CA ARG A 376 45.19 -4.07 -22.14
C ARG A 376 44.64 -5.48 -21.90
N THR A 377 43.93 -5.75 -20.80
CA THR A 377 43.57 -7.13 -20.37
C THR A 377 42.06 -7.39 -20.25
N TRP A 378 41.24 -6.67 -21.02
CA TRP A 378 39.75 -6.78 -20.97
C TRP A 378 39.12 -7.28 -22.29
N GLY A 379 39.82 -8.14 -23.03
CA GLY A 379 39.25 -8.88 -24.17
C GLY A 379 38.24 -9.96 -23.76
N SER A 380 38.41 -10.62 -22.62
CA SER A 380 37.67 -11.87 -22.34
C SER A 380 36.28 -11.70 -21.71
N PHE A 381 35.98 -10.60 -21.00
CA PHE A 381 34.64 -10.35 -20.41
C PHE A 381 33.69 -9.57 -21.33
N ASN A 382 34.20 -8.97 -22.40
CA ASN A 382 33.35 -8.40 -23.45
C ASN A 382 32.63 -9.50 -24.24
N PHE A 383 33.07 -10.76 -24.24
CA PHE A 383 32.40 -11.83 -24.98
C PHE A 383 30.97 -12.12 -24.48
N LEU A 384 30.74 -12.09 -23.17
CA LEU A 384 29.42 -12.34 -22.56
C LEU A 384 28.46 -11.13 -22.61
N SER A 385 28.99 -9.90 -22.71
CA SER A 385 28.17 -8.68 -22.74
C SER A 385 28.11 -7.99 -24.10
N ALA A 386 28.97 -8.34 -25.06
CA ALA A 386 28.93 -7.89 -26.44
C ALA A 386 27.64 -8.26 -27.17
N PRO A 387 27.10 -9.51 -27.10
CA PRO A 387 25.86 -9.82 -27.80
C PRO A 387 24.67 -9.04 -27.24
N VAL A 388 24.61 -8.86 -25.91
CA VAL A 388 23.56 -8.08 -25.26
C VAL A 388 23.70 -6.58 -25.58
N LYS A 389 24.90 -6.00 -25.49
CA LYS A 389 25.12 -4.59 -25.82
C LYS A 389 24.92 -4.31 -27.30
N ALA A 390 25.22 -5.24 -28.19
CA ALA A 390 24.96 -5.11 -29.63
C ALA A 390 23.46 -5.17 -29.95
N SER A 391 22.69 -6.06 -29.31
CA SER A 391 21.22 -6.09 -29.48
C SER A 391 20.53 -4.84 -28.93
N PHE A 392 21.07 -4.23 -27.87
CA PHE A 392 20.47 -3.04 -27.25
C PHE A 392 21.09 -1.71 -27.69
N SER A 393 22.20 -1.68 -28.45
CA SER A 393 22.82 -0.44 -28.92
C SER A 393 21.90 0.46 -29.76
N PRO A 394 21.11 -0.04 -30.74
CA PRO A 394 20.23 0.83 -31.51
C PRO A 394 19.12 1.45 -30.64
N LEU A 395 18.66 0.71 -29.62
CA LEU A 395 17.64 1.16 -28.69
C LEU A 395 18.22 2.16 -27.68
N LEU A 396 19.44 1.93 -27.18
CA LEU A 396 20.18 2.84 -26.30
C LEU A 396 20.53 4.14 -27.01
N GLU A 397 20.93 4.10 -28.28
CA GLU A 397 21.16 5.31 -29.08
C GLU A 397 19.87 6.08 -29.36
N ARG A 398 18.76 5.38 -29.63
CA ARG A 398 17.44 6.01 -29.76
C ARG A 398 17.03 6.69 -28.45
N ILE A 399 17.17 6.01 -27.30
CA ILE A 399 16.91 6.59 -25.97
C ILE A 399 17.83 7.81 -25.74
N ARG A 400 19.12 7.72 -26.05
CA ARG A 400 20.08 8.80 -25.84
C ARG A 400 19.78 10.03 -26.72
N ARG A 401 19.48 9.84 -28.01
CA ARG A 401 19.05 10.92 -28.90
C ARG A 401 17.74 11.56 -28.42
N THR A 402 16.76 10.75 -28.00
CA THR A 402 15.53 11.30 -27.41
C THR A 402 15.80 12.06 -26.11
N GLN A 403 16.74 11.61 -25.27
CA GLN A 403 17.11 12.30 -24.04
C GLN A 403 17.82 13.63 -24.33
N ASP A 404 18.72 13.68 -25.32
CA ASP A 404 19.45 14.90 -25.66
C ASP A 404 18.53 15.90 -26.40
N GLY A 405 17.57 15.42 -27.20
CA GLY A 405 16.47 16.22 -27.75
C GLY A 405 15.51 16.73 -26.66
N LEU A 406 15.13 15.88 -25.71
CA LEU A 406 14.34 16.29 -24.54
C LEU A 406 15.08 17.36 -23.74
N LYS A 407 16.39 17.20 -23.51
CA LYS A 407 17.21 18.20 -22.81
C LYS A 407 17.26 19.52 -23.57
N CYS A 408 17.42 19.52 -24.89
CA CYS A 408 17.41 20.75 -25.69
C CYS A 408 16.03 21.42 -25.70
N TRP A 409 14.94 20.64 -25.66
CA TRP A 409 13.57 21.14 -25.54
C TRP A 409 13.28 21.71 -24.14
N ILE A 410 13.70 20.99 -23.10
CA ILE A 410 13.64 21.37 -21.68
C ILE A 410 14.44 22.67 -21.43
N HIS A 411 15.68 22.76 -21.93
CA HIS A 411 16.55 23.93 -21.79
C HIS A 411 16.34 24.97 -22.92
N GLY A 412 15.30 24.83 -23.75
CA GLY A 412 15.10 25.63 -24.97
C GLY A 412 15.24 27.14 -24.75
N LYS A 413 15.68 27.86 -25.81
CA LYS A 413 16.08 29.29 -25.89
C LYS A 413 15.41 30.18 -24.82
N GLY A 414 15.96 30.15 -23.60
CA GLY A 414 15.34 30.75 -22.42
C GLY A 414 15.83 32.16 -22.18
N THR A 415 15.16 33.17 -22.76
CA THR A 415 15.42 34.58 -22.39
C THR A 415 14.20 35.50 -22.38
N GLN A 416 13.02 35.12 -22.90
CA GLN A 416 11.88 36.06 -22.97
C GLN A 416 11.13 36.27 -21.64
N HIS A 417 11.19 35.34 -20.67
CA HIS A 417 10.33 35.37 -19.46
C HIS A 417 11.09 35.38 -18.13
N GLY A 418 12.37 35.79 -18.14
CA GLY A 418 13.23 35.92 -16.95
C GLY A 418 13.98 34.63 -16.59
N ILE A 419 15.30 34.77 -16.37
CA ILE A 419 16.23 33.65 -16.11
C ILE A 419 15.84 32.88 -14.84
N LEU A 420 15.45 33.60 -13.78
CA LEU A 420 15.04 32.99 -12.50
C LEU A 420 13.82 32.08 -12.66
N ARG A 421 12.82 32.51 -13.45
CA ARG A 421 11.58 31.75 -13.69
C ARG A 421 11.87 30.47 -14.48
N HIS A 422 12.63 30.59 -15.56
CA HIS A 422 13.01 29.43 -16.36
C HIS A 422 13.82 28.43 -15.52
N TRP A 423 14.83 28.90 -14.80
CA TRP A 423 15.65 28.03 -13.96
C TRP A 423 14.84 27.36 -12.83
N ALA A 424 14.02 28.12 -12.10
CA ALA A 424 13.22 27.60 -10.99
C ALA A 424 12.20 26.54 -11.45
N THR A 425 11.52 26.81 -12.56
CA THR A 425 10.54 25.86 -13.14
C THR A 425 11.22 24.57 -13.61
N LEU A 426 12.38 24.68 -14.27
CA LEU A 426 13.13 23.52 -14.75
C LEU A 426 13.69 22.64 -13.62
N SER A 427 14.27 23.31 -12.63
CA SER A 427 14.80 22.65 -11.42
C SER A 427 13.70 21.88 -10.71
N TRP A 428 12.51 22.47 -10.60
CA TRP A 428 11.36 21.83 -9.97
C TRP A 428 10.85 20.63 -10.78
N TRP A 429 10.58 20.78 -12.08
CA TRP A 429 10.07 19.69 -12.94
C TRP A 429 11.00 18.48 -12.96
N ARG A 430 12.31 18.71 -13.10
CA ARG A 430 13.30 17.63 -13.11
C ARG A 430 13.25 16.82 -11.83
N ASN A 431 13.24 17.49 -10.68
CA ASN A 431 13.22 16.83 -9.38
C ASN A 431 11.87 16.15 -9.11
N TRP A 432 10.76 16.81 -9.45
CA TRP A 432 9.41 16.26 -9.30
C TRP A 432 9.17 15.01 -10.17
N ILE A 433 9.55 15.02 -11.46
CA ILE A 433 9.44 13.85 -12.34
C ILE A 433 10.28 12.69 -11.80
N SER A 434 11.48 12.98 -11.29
CA SER A 434 12.34 11.93 -10.71
C SER A 434 11.72 11.30 -9.46
N ALA A 435 11.11 12.11 -8.58
CA ALA A 435 10.42 11.65 -7.38
C ALA A 435 9.17 10.84 -7.75
N LEU A 436 8.32 11.37 -8.62
CA LEU A 436 7.10 10.71 -9.08
C LEU A 436 7.43 9.39 -9.80
N GLY A 437 8.42 9.39 -10.68
CA GLY A 437 8.88 8.18 -11.38
C GLY A 437 9.36 7.10 -10.41
N SER A 438 10.06 7.48 -9.34
CA SER A 438 10.47 6.53 -8.31
C SER A 438 9.28 5.93 -7.56
N LEU A 439 8.27 6.74 -7.21
CA LEU A 439 7.06 6.24 -6.56
C LEU A 439 6.24 5.32 -7.49
N LEU A 440 6.15 5.64 -8.78
CA LEU A 440 5.44 4.81 -9.77
C LEU A 440 6.11 3.45 -9.99
N VAL A 441 7.44 3.42 -10.06
CA VAL A 441 8.20 2.15 -10.16
C VAL A 441 8.01 1.32 -8.90
N LEU A 442 8.03 1.95 -7.72
CA LEU A 442 7.77 1.26 -6.45
C LEU A 442 6.35 0.68 -6.42
N ASN A 443 5.36 1.43 -6.90
CA ASN A 443 3.98 0.96 -6.97
C ASN A 443 3.82 -0.24 -7.91
N LEU A 444 4.38 -0.15 -9.11
CA LEU A 444 4.38 -1.26 -10.07
C LEU A 444 4.97 -2.54 -9.47
N LEU A 445 6.09 -2.40 -8.74
CA LEU A 445 6.71 -3.52 -8.02
C LEU A 445 5.75 -4.15 -7.01
N ILE A 446 5.16 -3.32 -6.13
CA ILE A 446 4.29 -3.79 -5.07
C ILE A 446 3.09 -4.52 -5.66
N GLU A 447 2.40 -3.91 -6.64
CA GLU A 447 1.23 -4.51 -7.27
C GLU A 447 1.55 -5.81 -7.99
N TYR A 448 2.63 -5.84 -8.79
CA TYR A 448 3.03 -7.07 -9.45
C TYR A 448 3.43 -8.14 -8.43
N ALA A 449 4.20 -7.81 -7.40
CA ALA A 449 4.60 -8.77 -6.38
C ALA A 449 3.40 -9.39 -5.65
N THR A 450 2.34 -8.61 -5.44
CA THR A 450 1.09 -9.10 -4.85
C THR A 450 0.29 -9.98 -5.80
N LEU A 451 0.18 -9.62 -7.09
CA LEU A 451 -0.70 -10.28 -8.05
C LEU A 451 -0.04 -11.37 -8.90
N ALA A 452 1.30 -11.42 -8.98
CA ALA A 452 2.05 -12.35 -9.82
C ALA A 452 1.73 -13.82 -9.51
N GLY A 453 1.44 -14.14 -8.25
CA GLY A 453 1.04 -15.49 -7.84
C GLY A 453 -0.29 -15.89 -8.45
N ASP A 454 -1.27 -15.00 -8.38
CA ASP A 454 -2.63 -15.24 -8.87
C ASP A 454 -2.69 -15.23 -10.40
N LEU A 455 -1.94 -14.32 -11.05
CA LEU A 455 -1.76 -14.30 -12.52
C LEU A 455 -1.27 -15.66 -13.05
N SER A 456 -0.24 -16.22 -12.41
CA SER A 456 0.30 -17.52 -12.83
C SER A 456 -0.61 -18.70 -12.48
N LYS A 457 -1.34 -18.64 -11.36
CA LYS A 457 -2.24 -19.72 -10.94
C LYS A 457 -3.50 -19.80 -11.80
N ASN A 458 -4.06 -18.65 -12.16
CA ASN A 458 -5.32 -18.56 -12.90
C ASN A 458 -5.12 -18.53 -14.42
N GLY A 459 -3.89 -18.64 -14.93
CA GLY A 459 -3.60 -18.67 -16.37
C GLY A 459 -3.89 -17.34 -17.09
N VAL A 460 -3.87 -16.21 -16.37
CA VAL A 460 -4.25 -14.90 -16.92
C VAL A 460 -3.04 -14.25 -17.61
N HIS A 461 -3.25 -13.75 -18.83
CA HIS A 461 -2.19 -13.07 -19.59
C HIS A 461 -1.68 -11.80 -18.88
N VAL A 462 -0.36 -11.57 -18.95
CA VAL A 462 0.30 -10.40 -18.37
C VAL A 462 -0.25 -9.06 -18.93
N SER A 463 -0.84 -9.06 -20.13
CA SER A 463 -1.51 -7.89 -20.70
C SER A 463 -2.67 -7.38 -19.84
N VAL A 464 -3.41 -8.28 -19.19
CA VAL A 464 -4.51 -7.93 -18.27
C VAL A 464 -3.95 -7.20 -17.05
N PHE A 465 -2.80 -7.65 -16.54
CA PHE A 465 -2.11 -6.94 -15.46
C PHE A 465 -1.67 -5.53 -15.87
N VAL A 466 -1.12 -5.35 -17.08
CA VAL A 466 -0.72 -4.03 -17.58
C VAL A 466 -1.92 -3.10 -17.71
N GLN A 467 -3.05 -3.59 -18.22
CA GLN A 467 -4.29 -2.81 -18.29
C GLN A 467 -4.83 -2.48 -16.89
N TYR A 468 -4.81 -3.45 -15.97
CA TYR A 468 -5.20 -3.23 -14.58
C TYR A 468 -4.35 -2.13 -13.95
N TRP A 469 -3.03 -2.23 -14.06
CA TRP A 469 -2.10 -1.26 -13.52
C TRP A 469 -2.34 0.13 -14.10
N PHE A 470 -2.54 0.23 -15.42
CA PHE A 470 -2.87 1.50 -16.09
C PHE A 470 -4.14 2.15 -15.53
N TRP A 471 -5.21 1.38 -15.31
CA TRP A 471 -6.44 1.88 -14.70
C TRP A 471 -6.31 2.13 -13.18
N ASN A 472 -5.35 1.50 -12.52
CA ASN A 472 -5.04 1.74 -11.11
C ASN A 472 -4.09 2.93 -10.90
N LEU A 473 -3.49 3.47 -11.96
CA LEU A 473 -2.60 4.64 -11.89
C LEU A 473 -3.30 5.88 -11.32
N PRO A 474 -4.51 6.30 -11.76
CA PRO A 474 -5.12 7.53 -11.26
C PRO A 474 -5.40 7.50 -9.76
N PRO A 475 -6.01 6.43 -9.18
CA PRO A 475 -6.13 6.31 -7.72
C PRO A 475 -4.79 6.35 -6.98
N PHE A 476 -3.75 5.71 -7.52
CA PHE A 476 -2.41 5.76 -6.95
C PHE A 476 -1.80 7.18 -7.01
N LEU A 477 -1.98 7.89 -8.13
CA LEU A 477 -1.47 9.25 -8.31
C LEU A 477 -2.04 10.21 -7.28
N VAL A 478 -3.31 10.07 -6.87
CA VAL A 478 -3.91 10.89 -5.81
C VAL A 478 -3.11 10.80 -4.50
N ILE A 479 -2.56 9.62 -4.18
CA ILE A 479 -1.73 9.40 -2.99
C ILE A 479 -0.27 9.82 -3.24
N ALA A 480 0.26 9.56 -4.43
CA ALA A 480 1.66 9.80 -4.77
C ALA A 480 1.98 11.28 -5.04
N LEU A 481 1.05 12.05 -5.60
CA LEU A 481 1.27 13.43 -6.03
C LEU A 481 1.65 14.37 -4.88
N PRO A 482 0.99 14.37 -3.70
CA PRO A 482 1.42 15.18 -2.56
C PRO A 482 2.86 14.88 -2.11
N MET A 483 3.25 13.61 -2.10
CA MET A 483 4.61 13.19 -1.75
C MET A 483 5.63 13.61 -2.80
N ALA A 484 5.33 13.39 -4.09
CA ALA A 484 6.18 13.81 -5.19
C ALA A 484 6.34 15.34 -5.22
N PHE A 485 5.28 16.09 -4.92
CA PHE A 485 5.28 17.54 -4.79
C PHE A 485 6.21 18.02 -3.67
N LEU A 486 6.11 17.41 -2.48
CA LEU A 486 7.02 17.67 -1.37
C LEU A 486 8.47 17.34 -1.73
N LEU A 487 8.72 16.17 -2.34
CA LEU A 487 10.10 15.76 -2.65
C LEU A 487 10.68 16.63 -3.77
N GLY A 488 9.89 16.96 -4.79
CA GLY A 488 10.32 17.83 -5.89
C GLY A 488 10.73 19.22 -5.42
N THR A 489 9.94 19.85 -4.54
CA THR A 489 10.26 21.16 -3.95
C THR A 489 11.48 21.10 -3.04
N LEU A 490 11.55 20.14 -2.11
CA LEU A 490 12.68 20.01 -1.18
C LEU A 490 14.00 19.71 -1.90
N LEU A 491 13.97 18.84 -2.90
CA LEU A 491 15.17 18.50 -3.67
C LEU A 491 15.64 19.65 -4.55
N SER A 492 14.72 20.46 -5.08
CA SER A 492 15.02 21.65 -5.85
C SER A 492 15.65 22.73 -4.98
N LEU A 493 15.06 23.03 -3.81
CA LEU A 493 15.62 23.96 -2.83
C LEU A 493 16.96 23.49 -2.26
N SER A 494 17.08 22.20 -1.94
CA SER A 494 18.32 21.61 -1.46
C SER A 494 19.43 21.65 -2.52
N GLU A 495 19.10 21.51 -3.82
CA GLU A 495 20.06 21.71 -4.91
C GLU A 495 20.59 23.14 -4.92
N ALA A 496 19.67 24.10 -4.87
CA ALA A 496 19.97 25.51 -4.92
C ALA A 496 20.86 25.91 -3.73
N ALA A 497 20.57 25.38 -2.55
CA ALA A 497 21.34 25.59 -1.33
C ALA A 497 22.79 25.07 -1.46
N LEU A 498 22.97 23.85 -1.94
CA LEU A 498 24.28 23.20 -2.01
C LEU A 498 25.16 23.73 -3.13
N ASN A 499 24.58 24.11 -4.26
CA ASN A 499 25.32 24.77 -5.34
C ASN A 499 25.66 26.24 -5.02
N ARG A 500 25.30 26.74 -3.81
CA ARG A 500 25.41 28.15 -3.39
C ARG A 500 24.59 29.12 -4.26
N GLU A 501 23.74 28.62 -5.15
CA GLU A 501 22.83 29.41 -5.98
C GLU A 501 21.82 30.16 -5.10
N TRP A 502 21.31 29.50 -4.06
CA TRP A 502 20.40 30.11 -3.07
C TRP A 502 21.06 31.26 -2.32
N LEU A 503 22.32 31.10 -1.90
CA LEU A 503 23.07 32.14 -1.19
C LEU A 503 23.27 33.36 -2.09
N ALA A 504 23.63 33.15 -3.36
CA ALA A 504 23.77 34.21 -4.35
C ALA A 504 22.46 34.97 -4.59
N MET A 505 21.33 34.24 -4.70
CA MET A 505 20.00 34.85 -4.86
C MET A 505 19.58 35.67 -3.64
N ARG A 506 19.84 35.17 -2.43
CA ARG A 506 19.51 35.89 -1.20
C ARG A 506 20.38 37.14 -1.04
N ALA A 507 21.65 37.08 -1.45
CA ALA A 507 22.55 38.23 -1.46
C ALA A 507 22.11 39.32 -2.45
N SER A 508 21.46 38.95 -3.56
CA SER A 508 20.87 39.91 -4.52
C SER A 508 19.47 40.40 -4.14
N GLY A 509 18.99 40.10 -2.91
CA GLY A 509 17.70 40.57 -2.39
C GLY A 509 16.50 39.72 -2.80
N VAL A 510 16.70 38.56 -3.46
CA VAL A 510 15.59 37.68 -3.83
C VAL A 510 15.09 36.91 -2.60
N SER A 511 13.82 37.12 -2.26
CA SER A 511 13.17 36.39 -1.17
C SER A 511 12.78 34.97 -1.57
N LEU A 512 12.63 34.08 -0.58
CA LEU A 512 12.16 32.71 -0.80
C LEU A 512 10.75 32.67 -1.39
N LEU A 513 9.90 33.61 -0.98
CA LEU A 513 8.55 33.74 -1.52
C LEU A 513 8.59 34.11 -3.01
N SER A 514 9.53 34.97 -3.43
CA SER A 514 9.74 35.30 -4.84
C SER A 514 10.15 34.07 -5.67
N TRP A 515 11.04 33.22 -5.13
CA TRP A 515 11.41 31.97 -5.80
C TRP A 515 10.22 30.99 -5.93
N LEU A 516 9.48 30.76 -4.83
CA LEU A 516 8.28 29.91 -4.84
C LEU A 516 7.22 30.42 -5.81
N TRP A 517 7.01 31.74 -5.84
CA TRP A 517 6.06 32.38 -6.74
C TRP A 517 6.50 32.31 -8.20
N SER A 518 7.80 32.46 -8.46
CA SER A 518 8.39 32.29 -9.80
C SER A 518 8.19 30.87 -10.33
N SER A 519 8.21 29.88 -9.43
CA SER A 519 7.96 28.46 -9.73
C SER A 519 6.47 28.07 -9.88
N ARG A 520 5.51 29.02 -9.76
CA ARG A 520 4.05 28.69 -9.84
C ARG A 520 3.60 28.04 -11.13
N TRP A 521 4.31 28.27 -12.22
CA TRP A 521 4.04 27.62 -13.51
C TRP A 521 4.49 26.17 -13.56
N ALA A 522 5.31 25.74 -12.60
CA ALA A 522 5.68 24.35 -12.45
C ALA A 522 4.70 23.64 -11.50
N TRP A 523 4.49 24.19 -10.31
CA TRP A 523 3.70 23.53 -9.27
C TRP A 523 2.18 23.75 -9.41
N GLY A 524 1.74 24.87 -10.00
CA GLY A 524 0.32 25.20 -10.20
C GLY A 524 -0.42 24.21 -11.10
N PRO A 525 0.10 23.87 -12.30
CA PRO A 525 -0.49 22.83 -13.14
C PRO A 525 -0.61 21.48 -12.42
N VAL A 526 0.41 21.10 -11.64
CA VAL A 526 0.39 19.85 -10.87
C VAL A 526 -0.73 19.85 -9.83
N MET A 527 -0.95 20.97 -9.14
CA MET A 527 -2.07 21.12 -8.19
C MET A 527 -3.43 20.97 -8.86
N VAL A 528 -3.63 21.64 -10.00
CA VAL A 528 -4.88 21.53 -10.78
C VAL A 528 -5.07 20.10 -11.27
N THR A 529 -4.03 19.47 -11.81
CA THR A 529 -4.11 18.06 -12.24
C THR A 529 -4.41 17.13 -11.08
N THR A 530 -3.92 17.41 -9.87
CA THR A 530 -4.20 16.60 -8.67
C THR A 530 -5.66 16.70 -8.30
N LEU A 531 -6.24 17.91 -8.30
CA LEU A 531 -7.66 18.13 -8.03
C LEU A 531 -8.54 17.42 -9.07
N VAL A 532 -8.22 17.58 -10.35
CA VAL A 532 -8.94 16.92 -11.46
C VAL A 532 -8.86 15.39 -11.35
N LEU A 533 -7.66 14.86 -11.06
CA LEU A 533 -7.47 13.42 -10.86
C LEU A 533 -8.28 12.92 -9.68
N GLN A 534 -8.31 13.67 -8.59
CA GLN A 534 -8.94 13.27 -7.35
C GLN A 534 -10.47 13.32 -7.40
N VAL A 535 -11.04 14.36 -8.02
CA VAL A 535 -12.48 14.60 -8.04
C VAL A 535 -13.20 13.83 -9.16
N TRP A 536 -12.57 13.69 -10.34
CA TRP A 536 -13.23 13.16 -11.53
C TRP A 536 -12.61 11.87 -12.09
N ILE A 537 -11.28 11.81 -12.22
CA ILE A 537 -10.63 10.68 -12.93
C ILE A 537 -10.50 9.45 -12.03
N SER A 538 -10.17 9.62 -10.76
CA SER A 538 -9.96 8.50 -9.83
C SER A 538 -11.21 7.65 -9.60
N PRO A 539 -12.43 8.21 -9.41
CA PRO A 539 -13.63 7.40 -9.22
C PRO A 539 -13.95 6.52 -10.43
N SER A 540 -13.87 7.09 -11.63
CA SER A 540 -14.13 6.38 -12.88
C SER A 540 -13.08 5.31 -13.18
N ALA A 541 -11.80 5.64 -13.03
CA ALA A 541 -10.69 4.70 -13.25
C ALA A 541 -10.75 3.49 -12.31
N MET A 542 -11.16 3.71 -11.05
CA MET A 542 -11.26 2.64 -10.05
C MET A 542 -12.29 1.56 -10.43
N THR A 543 -13.34 1.89 -11.19
CA THR A 543 -14.31 0.88 -11.64
C THR A 543 -13.70 -0.12 -12.62
N ARG A 544 -12.95 0.37 -13.61
CA ARG A 544 -12.26 -0.45 -14.62
C ARG A 544 -11.09 -1.23 -14.00
N ALA A 545 -10.35 -0.61 -13.09
CA ALA A 545 -9.30 -1.30 -12.34
C ALA A 545 -9.89 -2.48 -11.56
N ARG A 546 -11.02 -2.29 -10.86
CA ARG A 546 -11.69 -3.36 -10.11
C ARG A 546 -12.19 -4.50 -11.01
N SER A 547 -12.73 -4.22 -12.20
CA SER A 547 -13.18 -5.30 -13.09
C SER A 547 -12.01 -6.17 -13.58
N LEU A 548 -10.86 -5.57 -13.90
CA LEU A 548 -9.67 -6.32 -14.31
C LEU A 548 -9.04 -7.08 -13.13
N TYR A 549 -9.01 -6.45 -11.95
CA TYR A 549 -8.57 -7.11 -10.71
C TYR A 549 -9.40 -8.37 -10.40
N ARG A 550 -10.72 -8.33 -10.64
CA ARG A 550 -11.61 -9.50 -10.50
C ARG A 550 -11.24 -10.64 -11.45
N GLN A 551 -10.93 -10.32 -12.70
CA GLN A 551 -10.50 -11.32 -13.69
C GLN A 551 -9.19 -11.98 -13.26
N ILE A 552 -8.23 -11.20 -12.72
CA ILE A 552 -6.94 -11.73 -12.25
C ILE A 552 -7.12 -12.71 -11.09
N LEU A 553 -8.00 -12.42 -10.14
CA LEU A 553 -8.21 -13.26 -8.96
C LEU A 553 -9.08 -14.49 -9.21
N ASN A 554 -9.82 -14.54 -10.32
CA ASN A 554 -10.87 -15.55 -10.58
C ASN A 554 -11.83 -15.71 -9.38
N ARG A 555 -12.09 -14.61 -8.66
CA ARG A 555 -12.94 -14.57 -7.46
C ARG A 555 -14.21 -13.77 -7.71
N ALA A 556 -15.26 -14.14 -6.97
CA ALA A 556 -16.48 -13.36 -6.79
C ALA A 556 -16.14 -11.93 -6.30
N PRO A 557 -17.01 -10.93 -6.57
CA PRO A 557 -16.69 -9.51 -6.47
C PRO A 557 -16.08 -9.12 -5.12
N VAL A 558 -14.93 -8.43 -5.17
CA VAL A 558 -14.38 -7.72 -4.01
C VAL A 558 -15.39 -6.65 -3.60
N GLN A 559 -15.70 -6.64 -2.29
CA GLN A 559 -16.62 -5.72 -1.65
C GLN A 559 -16.19 -4.27 -1.92
N ALA A 560 -17.16 -3.41 -2.22
CA ALA A 560 -16.93 -1.99 -2.42
C ALA A 560 -16.14 -1.38 -1.25
N THR A 561 -15.32 -0.33 -1.50
CA THR A 561 -14.55 0.32 -0.43
C THR A 561 -15.44 1.05 0.57
N THR A 562 -16.66 1.37 0.14
CA THR A 562 -17.80 1.70 0.99
C THR A 562 -18.71 0.50 1.16
N LYS A 563 -19.31 0.37 2.34
CA LYS A 563 -20.42 -0.59 2.56
C LYS A 563 -21.48 -0.44 1.47
N PRO A 564 -21.95 -1.54 0.82
CA PRO A 564 -23.02 -1.49 -0.20
C PRO A 564 -24.41 -1.24 0.41
N TRP A 565 -24.45 -0.65 1.59
CA TRP A 565 -25.64 -0.48 2.39
C TRP A 565 -25.94 0.99 2.56
N LEU A 566 -27.22 1.32 2.48
CA LEU A 566 -27.74 2.67 2.55
C LEU A 566 -28.89 2.66 3.54
N PHE A 567 -28.69 3.27 4.70
CA PHE A 567 -29.77 3.52 5.64
C PHE A 567 -30.37 4.89 5.40
N LEU A 568 -31.66 4.93 5.07
CA LEU A 568 -32.42 6.16 4.88
C LEU A 568 -33.37 6.32 6.07
N GLY A 569 -32.97 7.16 7.03
CA GLY A 569 -33.73 7.38 8.27
C GLY A 569 -35.18 7.84 8.02
N SER A 570 -35.43 8.59 6.95
CA SER A 570 -36.77 9.01 6.53
C SER A 570 -37.71 7.85 6.15
N THR A 571 -37.16 6.74 5.67
CA THR A 571 -37.93 5.57 5.23
C THR A 571 -37.96 4.46 6.27
N GLY A 572 -36.97 4.40 7.18
CA GLY A 572 -36.78 3.28 8.09
C GLY A 572 -36.42 1.97 7.37
N VAL A 573 -35.96 2.06 6.12
CA VAL A 573 -35.59 0.92 5.27
C VAL A 573 -34.07 0.90 5.13
N LEU A 574 -33.50 -0.28 5.37
CA LEU A 574 -32.11 -0.58 5.06
C LEU A 574 -32.04 -1.04 3.60
N TRP A 575 -31.29 -0.33 2.77
CA TRP A 575 -31.15 -0.65 1.36
C TRP A 575 -29.81 -1.30 1.06
N HIS A 576 -29.82 -2.41 0.33
CA HIS A 576 -28.65 -3.02 -0.27
C HIS A 576 -28.55 -2.63 -1.74
N LEU A 577 -27.39 -2.10 -2.11
CA LEU A 577 -27.09 -1.57 -3.43
C LEU A 577 -26.47 -2.67 -4.31
N GLN A 578 -27.25 -3.18 -5.27
CA GLN A 578 -26.73 -4.01 -6.37
C GLN A 578 -26.61 -3.15 -7.65
N ALA A 579 -25.93 -3.67 -8.66
CA ALA A 579 -25.52 -2.89 -9.84
C ALA A 579 -26.70 -2.29 -10.63
N ASP A 580 -27.80 -3.03 -10.76
CA ASP A 580 -28.99 -2.71 -11.54
C ASP A 580 -30.27 -2.61 -10.69
N GLN A 581 -30.25 -3.17 -9.48
CA GLN A 581 -31.40 -3.24 -8.57
C GLN A 581 -31.00 -2.89 -7.14
N ARG A 582 -31.99 -2.49 -6.34
CA ARG A 582 -31.85 -2.22 -4.92
C ARG A 582 -32.87 -3.01 -4.15
N TRP A 583 -32.40 -3.60 -3.07
CA TRP A 583 -33.23 -4.38 -2.17
C TRP A 583 -33.39 -3.62 -0.88
N GLY A 584 -34.63 -3.32 -0.50
CA GLY A 584 -34.96 -2.60 0.72
C GLY A 584 -35.55 -3.54 1.77
N PHE A 585 -35.07 -3.40 3.01
CA PHE A 585 -35.45 -4.20 4.16
C PHE A 585 -35.94 -3.26 5.24
N PRO A 586 -37.26 -3.18 5.45
CA PRO A 586 -37.81 -2.37 6.53
C PRO A 586 -37.30 -2.87 7.89
N LEU A 587 -36.82 -1.94 8.73
CA LEU A 587 -36.34 -2.27 10.08
C LEU A 587 -37.46 -2.41 11.13
N LYS A 588 -38.72 -2.44 10.67
CA LYS A 588 -39.91 -2.55 11.52
C LYS A 588 -40.22 -4.01 11.88
N ALA A 589 -41.09 -4.21 12.86
CA ALA A 589 -41.52 -5.54 13.27
C ALA A 589 -42.32 -6.25 12.14
N PRO A 590 -42.37 -7.60 12.13
CA PRO A 590 -43.18 -8.35 11.18
C PRO A 590 -44.63 -7.89 11.20
N GLY A 591 -45.21 -7.66 10.01
CA GLY A 591 -46.59 -7.19 9.84
C GLY A 591 -46.76 -5.66 9.73
N GLU A 592 -45.82 -4.85 10.23
CA GLU A 592 -45.89 -3.38 10.10
C GLU A 592 -45.37 -2.85 8.76
N ALA A 593 -44.59 -3.66 8.05
CA ALA A 593 -43.95 -3.32 6.79
C ALA A 593 -43.77 -4.58 5.92
N PRO A 594 -43.64 -4.43 4.60
CA PRO A 594 -43.35 -5.54 3.70
C PRO A 594 -42.05 -6.26 4.10
N ILE A 595 -41.96 -7.56 3.83
CA ILE A 595 -40.75 -8.35 4.12
C ILE A 595 -39.59 -7.93 3.22
N LEU A 596 -39.86 -7.48 1.99
CA LEU A 596 -38.85 -7.15 1.00
C LEU A 596 -39.36 -6.03 0.08
N LEU A 597 -38.50 -5.07 -0.24
CA LEU A 597 -38.72 -4.10 -1.31
C LEU A 597 -37.68 -4.32 -2.41
N ARG A 598 -38.10 -4.17 -3.67
CA ARG A 598 -37.23 -4.20 -4.85
C ARG A 598 -37.41 -2.92 -5.62
N TRP A 599 -36.33 -2.28 -6.02
CA TRP A 599 -36.37 -1.14 -6.92
C TRP A 599 -35.32 -1.30 -8.01
N ARG A 600 -35.75 -1.26 -9.27
CA ARG A 600 -34.86 -1.31 -10.44
C ARG A 600 -34.41 0.11 -10.79
N MET A 601 -33.13 0.28 -11.11
CA MET A 601 -32.58 1.58 -11.49
C MET A 601 -33.35 2.14 -12.69
N GLY A 602 -33.87 3.37 -12.57
CA GLY A 602 -34.66 4.03 -13.61
C GLY A 602 -36.16 3.72 -13.60
N ALA A 603 -36.65 2.79 -12.77
CA ALA A 603 -38.08 2.53 -12.63
C ALA A 603 -38.80 3.60 -11.79
N SER A 604 -40.03 3.94 -12.16
CA SER A 604 -40.84 4.96 -11.46
C SER A 604 -41.42 4.47 -10.12
N HIS A 605 -41.62 3.17 -9.97
CA HIS A 605 -42.17 2.54 -8.75
C HIS A 605 -41.24 1.45 -8.23
N SER A 606 -41.26 1.25 -6.91
CA SER A 606 -40.71 0.03 -6.31
C SER A 606 -41.73 -1.11 -6.38
N GLU A 607 -41.28 -2.30 -6.04
CA GLU A 607 -42.09 -3.50 -5.88
C GLU A 607 -41.91 -4.00 -4.46
N ALA A 608 -42.98 -4.52 -3.85
CA ALA A 608 -43.01 -4.92 -2.45
C ALA A 608 -43.53 -6.36 -2.31
N LEU A 609 -42.90 -7.11 -1.42
CA LEU A 609 -43.36 -8.43 -1.00
C LEU A 609 -43.91 -8.31 0.42
N ALA A 610 -45.18 -8.67 0.63
CA ALA A 610 -45.79 -8.70 1.96
C ALA A 610 -45.36 -9.95 2.75
N TRP A 611 -45.50 -9.92 4.08
CA TRP A 611 -45.35 -11.13 4.90
C TRP A 611 -46.40 -12.17 4.50
N GLY A 612 -45.97 -13.38 4.13
CA GLY A 612 -46.86 -14.43 3.59
C GLY A 612 -47.31 -14.22 2.14
N GLY A 613 -46.93 -13.13 1.47
CA GLY A 613 -47.26 -12.88 0.06
C GLY A 613 -46.48 -13.79 -0.90
N MET A 614 -47.07 -14.12 -2.05
CA MET A 614 -46.47 -14.97 -3.09
C MET A 614 -45.90 -14.17 -4.27
N ASP A 615 -46.39 -12.95 -4.49
CA ASP A 615 -46.02 -12.11 -5.63
C ASP A 615 -45.51 -10.73 -5.19
N LEU A 616 -44.65 -10.14 -6.03
CA LEU A 616 -44.22 -8.75 -5.89
C LEU A 616 -45.33 -7.83 -6.38
N VAL A 617 -45.90 -7.05 -5.45
CA VAL A 617 -46.95 -6.07 -5.72
C VAL A 617 -46.31 -4.70 -5.95
N GLN A 618 -46.97 -3.82 -6.70
CA GLN A 618 -46.52 -2.45 -6.88
C GLN A 618 -46.37 -1.74 -5.52
N GLY A 619 -45.16 -1.29 -5.24
CA GLY A 619 -44.76 -0.59 -4.03
C GLY A 619 -44.78 0.93 -4.18
N PRO A 620 -44.31 1.67 -3.16
CA PRO A 620 -44.27 3.12 -3.19
C PRO A 620 -43.40 3.68 -4.33
N PRO A 621 -43.72 4.88 -4.85
CA PRO A 621 -42.99 5.51 -5.95
C PRO A 621 -41.54 5.81 -5.58
N ALA A 622 -40.66 5.75 -6.57
CA ALA A 622 -39.22 5.94 -6.41
C ALA A 622 -38.87 7.31 -5.82
N ASP A 623 -39.65 8.35 -6.09
CA ASP A 623 -39.42 9.70 -5.55
C ASP A 623 -39.67 9.80 -4.04
N ARG A 624 -40.56 8.96 -3.49
CA ARG A 624 -40.76 8.89 -2.03
C ARG A 624 -39.65 8.11 -1.33
N LEU A 625 -39.08 7.11 -2.02
CA LEU A 625 -38.03 6.26 -1.46
C LEU A 625 -36.63 6.90 -1.61
N PHE A 626 -36.36 7.50 -2.76
CA PHE A 626 -35.10 8.13 -3.14
C PHE A 626 -35.37 9.52 -3.71
N PRO A 627 -35.64 10.52 -2.86
CA PRO A 627 -36.01 11.86 -3.30
C PRO A 627 -34.90 12.58 -4.09
N ALA A 628 -33.63 12.23 -3.89
CA ALA A 628 -32.53 12.77 -4.67
C ALA A 628 -32.27 11.98 -5.97
N GLN A 629 -32.15 12.67 -7.10
CA GLN A 629 -31.82 12.05 -8.39
C GLN A 629 -30.43 11.40 -8.41
N ALA A 630 -29.46 11.97 -7.68
CA ALA A 630 -28.14 11.36 -7.48
C ALA A 630 -28.23 9.98 -6.82
N LEU A 631 -29.16 9.81 -5.87
CA LEU A 631 -29.43 8.50 -5.30
C LEU A 631 -30.01 7.57 -6.35
N ARG A 632 -30.61 8.00 -7.46
CA ARG A 632 -31.19 7.09 -8.46
C ARG A 632 -30.25 6.74 -9.62
N ASN A 633 -29.16 7.48 -9.79
CA ASN A 633 -28.29 7.36 -10.96
C ASN A 633 -26.99 6.57 -10.70
N ALA A 634 -26.49 6.58 -9.46
CA ALA A 634 -25.24 5.88 -9.11
C ALA A 634 -25.50 4.53 -8.41
N ALA A 635 -24.80 3.48 -8.83
CA ALA A 635 -24.91 2.15 -8.23
C ALA A 635 -24.19 2.03 -6.87
N SER A 636 -23.17 2.84 -6.61
CA SER A 636 -22.46 2.86 -5.32
C SER A 636 -21.77 4.21 -5.07
N ALA A 637 -21.51 4.51 -3.79
CA ALA A 637 -20.87 5.77 -3.38
C ALA A 637 -19.44 5.93 -3.94
N ASP A 638 -18.69 4.84 -4.09
CA ASP A 638 -17.35 4.89 -4.71
C ASP A 638 -17.40 5.40 -6.16
N GLN A 639 -18.48 5.08 -6.88
CA GLN A 639 -18.67 5.37 -8.31
C GLN A 639 -19.33 6.73 -8.55
N ALA A 640 -20.04 7.24 -7.55
CA ALA A 640 -20.69 8.54 -7.62
C ALA A 640 -19.65 9.65 -7.80
N GLU A 641 -20.02 10.65 -8.61
CA GLU A 641 -19.26 11.89 -8.67
C GLU A 641 -19.25 12.58 -7.32
N THR A 642 -18.26 13.44 -7.10
CA THR A 642 -18.09 14.13 -5.80
C THR A 642 -19.26 15.07 -5.49
N SER A 643 -19.90 15.65 -6.52
CA SER A 643 -21.14 16.44 -6.42
C SER A 643 -22.32 15.58 -5.94
N ASP A 644 -22.51 14.42 -6.56
CA ASP A 644 -23.56 13.46 -6.20
C ASP A 644 -23.38 12.93 -4.79
N LEU A 645 -22.13 12.69 -4.37
CA LEU A 645 -21.81 12.27 -3.00
C LEU A 645 -22.26 13.28 -1.94
N PHE A 646 -22.24 14.58 -2.25
CA PHE A 646 -22.72 15.60 -1.32
C PHE A 646 -24.22 15.45 -1.06
N LEU A 647 -24.99 15.20 -2.12
CA LEU A 647 -26.42 14.91 -2.02
C LEU A 647 -26.68 13.59 -1.28
N TRP A 648 -25.87 12.56 -1.54
CA TRP A 648 -25.97 11.29 -0.81
C TRP A 648 -25.80 11.47 0.70
N GLN A 649 -24.85 12.32 1.12
CA GLN A 649 -24.59 12.57 2.53
C GLN A 649 -25.70 13.34 3.23
N ALA A 650 -26.40 14.23 2.51
CA ALA A 650 -27.55 14.96 3.05
C ALA A 650 -28.74 14.04 3.36
N TRP A 651 -28.98 13.04 2.51
CA TRP A 651 -30.13 12.12 2.64
C TRP A 651 -29.83 10.85 3.42
N ALA A 652 -28.61 10.35 3.36
CA ALA A 652 -28.17 9.15 4.03
C ALA A 652 -26.79 9.39 4.65
N PRO A 653 -26.71 10.01 5.84
CA PRO A 653 -25.44 10.30 6.45
C PRO A 653 -24.74 9.01 6.86
N ASP A 654 -23.52 8.81 6.36
CA ASP A 654 -22.67 7.69 6.76
C ASP A 654 -21.22 8.19 6.96
N PRO A 655 -20.55 7.83 8.06
CA PRO A 655 -19.21 8.32 8.37
C PRO A 655 -18.17 7.93 7.30
N GLU A 656 -18.28 6.75 6.68
CA GLU A 656 -17.34 6.33 5.64
C GLU A 656 -17.51 7.16 4.36
N ARG A 657 -18.75 7.36 3.91
CA ARG A 657 -19.05 8.20 2.73
C ARG A 657 -18.71 9.67 2.97
N ALA A 658 -18.99 10.20 4.16
CA ALA A 658 -18.59 11.55 4.54
C ALA A 658 -17.07 11.75 4.46
N TYR A 659 -16.29 10.80 5.00
CA TYR A 659 -14.83 10.86 4.93
C TYR A 659 -14.35 10.79 3.48
N LEU A 660 -14.95 9.94 2.64
CA LEU A 660 -14.62 9.87 1.22
C LEU A 660 -14.89 11.19 0.50
N LEU A 661 -16.01 11.83 0.75
CA LEU A 661 -16.33 13.15 0.20
C LEU A 661 -15.28 14.19 0.58
N TRP A 662 -15.00 14.35 1.88
CA TRP A 662 -14.06 15.37 2.35
C TRP A 662 -12.64 15.07 1.91
N SER A 663 -12.26 13.79 1.84
CA SER A 663 -10.93 13.40 1.35
C SER A 663 -10.77 13.73 -0.13
N ARG A 664 -11.80 13.54 -0.97
CA ARG A 664 -11.79 13.93 -2.39
C ARG A 664 -11.69 15.45 -2.58
N LEU A 665 -12.40 16.23 -1.76
CA LEU A 665 -12.42 17.70 -1.87
C LEU A 665 -11.15 18.38 -1.34
N LEU A 666 -10.55 17.87 -0.26
CA LEU A 666 -9.46 18.55 0.45
C LEU A 666 -8.08 17.90 0.26
N GLY A 667 -7.99 16.69 -0.32
CA GLY A 667 -6.73 15.96 -0.40
C GLY A 667 -5.65 16.66 -1.24
N TRP A 668 -6.01 17.43 -2.25
CA TRP A 668 -5.07 18.20 -3.08
C TRP A 668 -4.27 19.26 -2.29
N LEU A 669 -4.79 19.71 -1.13
CA LEU A 669 -4.09 20.66 -0.25
C LEU A 669 -2.92 20.03 0.52
N ALA A 670 -2.82 18.70 0.54
CA ALA A 670 -1.77 17.97 1.24
C ALA A 670 -0.36 18.38 0.79
N GLY A 671 -0.13 18.49 -0.53
CA GLY A 671 1.17 18.83 -1.10
C GLY A 671 1.73 20.18 -0.59
N PRO A 672 1.01 21.30 -0.76
CA PRO A 672 1.45 22.60 -0.25
C PRO A 672 1.64 22.63 1.27
N CYS A 673 0.71 22.05 2.04
CA CYS A 673 0.82 22.03 3.51
C CYS A 673 2.09 21.29 3.96
N LEU A 674 2.39 20.17 3.30
CA LEU A 674 3.60 19.39 3.52
C LEU A 674 4.87 20.18 3.19
N VAL A 675 4.88 20.90 2.05
CA VAL A 675 6.03 21.74 1.66
C VAL A 675 6.27 22.85 2.67
N LEU A 676 5.22 23.53 3.11
CA LEU A 676 5.34 24.57 4.13
C LEU A 676 5.86 24.01 5.46
N ALA A 677 5.41 22.83 5.87
CA ALA A 677 5.89 22.17 7.09
C ALA A 677 7.38 21.77 7.02
N MET A 678 7.87 21.43 5.82
CA MET A 678 9.23 20.93 5.62
C MET A 678 10.21 21.97 5.07
N LEU A 679 9.77 23.19 4.81
CA LEU A 679 10.60 24.25 4.25
C LEU A 679 11.89 24.48 5.06
N SER A 680 11.84 24.33 6.39
CA SER A 680 13.02 24.49 7.25
C SER A 680 14.11 23.45 6.99
N PHE A 681 13.75 22.26 6.51
CA PHE A 681 14.70 21.18 6.20
C PHE A 681 15.24 21.26 4.77
N ALA A 682 14.70 22.14 3.94
CA ALA A 682 15.11 22.32 2.55
C ALA A 682 16.53 22.91 2.42
N PHE A 683 17.03 23.57 3.47
CA PHE A 683 18.33 24.23 3.51
C PHE A 683 19.31 23.46 4.42
N PRO A 684 19.93 22.36 3.93
CA PRO A 684 20.92 21.62 4.71
C PRO A 684 22.18 22.46 4.96
N GLY A 685 22.87 22.21 6.07
CA GLY A 685 24.12 22.88 6.38
C GLY A 685 25.25 22.54 5.37
N PRO A 686 26.35 23.33 5.30
CA PRO A 686 27.40 23.18 4.29
C PRO A 686 28.09 21.80 4.23
N ARG A 687 28.05 21.04 5.33
CA ARG A 687 28.64 19.69 5.46
C ARG A 687 27.61 18.56 5.37
N GLN A 688 26.33 18.90 5.21
CA GLN A 688 25.21 17.96 5.12
C GLN A 688 24.77 17.86 3.65
N GLY A 689 24.87 16.67 3.06
CA GLY A 689 24.48 16.46 1.65
C GLY A 689 22.96 16.48 1.42
N ARG A 690 22.53 16.43 0.15
CA ARG A 690 21.11 16.42 -0.29
C ARG A 690 20.25 15.38 0.42
N GLY A 691 20.87 14.28 0.84
CA GLY A 691 20.21 13.15 1.49
C GLY A 691 19.47 13.51 2.78
N GLN A 692 19.87 14.56 3.51
CA GLN A 692 19.16 14.95 4.73
C GLN A 692 17.81 15.62 4.45
N ALA A 693 17.77 16.56 3.50
CA ALA A 693 16.53 17.20 3.08
C ALA A 693 15.56 16.16 2.49
N LEU A 694 16.10 15.23 1.70
CA LEU A 694 15.37 14.10 1.15
C LEU A 694 14.80 13.22 2.27
N GLY A 695 15.63 12.77 3.21
CA GLY A 695 15.23 11.93 4.33
C GLY A 695 14.17 12.58 5.21
N ALA A 696 14.36 13.86 5.57
CA ALA A 696 13.39 14.61 6.37
C ALA A 696 12.05 14.75 5.66
N GLY A 697 12.07 15.13 4.38
CA GLY A 697 10.85 15.26 3.57
C GLY A 697 10.07 13.96 3.46
N LEU A 698 10.77 12.86 3.26
CA LEU A 698 10.16 11.56 3.06
C LEU A 698 9.65 10.96 4.39
N VAL A 699 10.31 11.22 5.52
CA VAL A 699 9.75 10.93 6.87
C VAL A 699 8.49 11.77 7.12
N ALA A 700 8.48 13.04 6.72
CA ALA A 700 7.31 13.90 6.91
C ALA A 700 6.10 13.50 6.06
N GLY A 701 6.33 13.18 4.77
CA GLY A 701 5.29 12.66 3.90
C GLY A 701 4.68 11.38 4.47
N LEU A 702 5.52 10.52 5.04
CA LEU A 702 5.07 9.33 5.75
C LEU A 702 4.27 9.65 7.01
N VAL A 703 4.81 10.45 7.94
CA VAL A 703 4.09 10.88 9.14
C VAL A 703 2.71 11.45 8.79
N TYR A 704 2.61 12.22 7.71
CA TYR A 704 1.34 12.71 7.20
C TYR A 704 0.39 11.59 6.78
N ILE A 705 0.85 10.60 6.01
CA ILE A 705 0.01 9.45 5.65
C ILE A 705 -0.42 8.72 6.92
N GLY A 706 0.48 8.46 7.88
CA GLY A 706 0.12 7.82 9.14
C GLY A 706 -0.95 8.59 9.92
N LEU A 707 -0.79 9.91 10.07
CA LEU A 707 -1.79 10.78 10.69
C LEU A 707 -3.12 10.73 9.92
N GLN A 708 -3.08 10.82 8.59
CA GLN A 708 -4.28 10.76 7.77
C GLN A 708 -4.99 9.41 7.87
N THR A 709 -4.25 8.31 8.01
CA THR A 709 -4.82 6.98 8.22
C THR A 709 -5.44 6.82 9.60
N LEU A 710 -4.82 7.39 10.63
CA LEU A 710 -5.32 7.40 12.00
C LEU A 710 -6.61 8.21 12.12
N PHE A 711 -6.56 9.48 11.75
CA PHE A 711 -7.72 10.37 11.79
C PHE A 711 -8.81 9.92 10.80
N GLY A 712 -8.43 9.38 9.64
CA GLY A 712 -9.38 8.80 8.70
C GLY A 712 -10.05 7.52 9.19
N GLY A 713 -9.34 6.68 9.94
CA GLY A 713 -9.91 5.51 10.61
C GLY A 713 -10.92 5.92 11.69
N ALA A 714 -10.54 6.86 12.56
CA ALA A 714 -11.43 7.41 13.60
C ALA A 714 -12.68 8.09 13.00
N ALA A 715 -12.52 8.82 11.89
CA ALA A 715 -13.63 9.45 11.18
C ALA A 715 -14.61 8.43 10.59
N ARG A 716 -14.10 7.38 9.95
CA ARG A 716 -14.93 6.27 9.42
C ARG A 716 -15.66 5.51 10.52
N ALA A 717 -15.10 5.49 11.72
CA ALA A 717 -15.70 4.89 12.90
C ALA A 717 -16.74 5.78 13.61
N ALA A 718 -17.00 6.99 13.10
CA ALA A 718 -17.81 8.00 13.75
C ALA A 718 -17.33 8.43 15.15
N GLU A 719 -16.06 8.17 15.50
CA GLU A 719 -15.47 8.66 16.75
C GLU A 719 -15.18 10.17 16.68
N ILE A 720 -14.86 10.66 15.49
CA ILE A 720 -14.67 12.09 15.20
C ILE A 720 -15.44 12.50 13.94
N PRO A 721 -15.80 13.79 13.80
CA PRO A 721 -16.45 14.28 12.58
C PRO A 721 -15.59 14.03 11.33
N ALA A 722 -16.23 13.65 10.22
CA ALA A 722 -15.53 13.22 9.02
C ALA A 722 -14.61 14.28 8.40
N TYR A 723 -15.01 15.56 8.45
CA TYR A 723 -14.17 16.66 7.96
C TYR A 723 -12.91 16.85 8.81
N TRP A 724 -13.01 16.69 10.14
CA TRP A 724 -11.85 16.69 11.04
C TRP A 724 -10.90 15.53 10.75
N GLY A 725 -11.44 14.38 10.32
CA GLY A 725 -10.64 13.24 9.86
C GLY A 725 -9.63 13.57 8.76
N VAL A 726 -9.95 14.56 7.90
CA VAL A 726 -9.11 14.99 6.79
C VAL A 726 -8.31 16.26 7.14
N MET A 727 -8.94 17.20 7.85
CA MET A 727 -8.34 18.50 8.15
C MET A 727 -7.35 18.47 9.32
N ALA A 728 -7.56 17.63 10.34
CA ALA A 728 -6.69 17.60 11.53
C ALA A 728 -5.20 17.37 11.18
N PRO A 729 -4.83 16.39 10.32
CA PRO A 729 -3.44 16.23 9.87
C PRO A 729 -2.90 17.46 9.15
N LEU A 730 -3.71 18.13 8.31
CA LEU A 730 -3.30 19.32 7.57
C LEU A 730 -3.04 20.50 8.50
N PHE A 731 -3.93 20.72 9.48
CA PHE A 731 -3.76 21.77 10.48
C PHE A 731 -2.58 21.53 11.40
N LEU A 732 -2.33 20.29 11.83
CA LEU A 732 -1.15 19.94 12.59
C LEU A 732 0.14 20.28 11.83
N LEU A 733 0.19 19.98 10.53
CA LEU A 733 1.33 20.33 9.68
C LEU A 733 1.48 21.86 9.51
N LEU A 734 0.37 22.58 9.31
CA LEU A 734 0.37 24.04 9.23
C LEU A 734 0.83 24.69 10.53
N ALA A 735 0.37 24.21 11.69
CA ALA A 735 0.80 24.69 12.99
C ALA A 735 2.31 24.45 13.19
N LEU A 736 2.80 23.26 12.84
CA LEU A 736 4.22 22.93 12.90
C LEU A 736 5.06 23.81 11.96
N SER A 737 4.52 24.13 10.77
CA SER A 737 5.12 25.08 9.82
C SER A 737 5.26 26.47 10.43
N LEU A 738 4.19 27.01 11.02
CA LEU A 738 4.19 28.36 11.60
C LEU A 738 5.16 28.48 12.77
N ILE A 739 5.23 27.46 13.63
CA ILE A 739 6.20 27.40 14.72
C ILE A 739 7.62 27.45 14.16
N ARG A 740 7.94 26.65 13.13
CA ARG A 740 9.30 26.60 12.56
C ARG A 740 9.69 27.79 11.71
N LEU A 741 8.75 28.41 10.99
CA LEU A 741 9.00 29.62 10.21
C LEU A 741 9.44 30.80 11.10
N ARG A 742 8.95 30.86 12.36
CA ARG A 742 9.42 31.83 13.34
C ARG A 742 10.90 31.66 13.68
N TRP A 743 11.39 30.41 13.73
CA TRP A 743 12.80 30.08 14.01
C TRP A 743 13.74 30.35 12.83
N LEU A 744 13.24 30.55 11.61
CA LEU A 744 14.05 30.90 10.42
C LEU A 744 14.29 32.41 10.28
N ARG A 745 13.51 33.24 10.99
CA ARG A 745 13.66 34.71 10.98
C ARG A 745 14.66 35.21 12.02
N THR A 746 15.05 34.38 12.98
CA THR A 746 16.21 34.54 13.88
C THR A 746 17.39 33.81 13.29
#